data_AF-A0A0E0M3W3-F1
#
_entry.id   AF-A0A0E0M3W3-F1
#
_cell.length_a   1.000
_cell.length_b   1.000
_cell.length_c   1.000
_cell.angle_alpha   90.00
_cell.angle_beta   90.00
_cell.angle_gamma   90.00
#
_symmetry.space_group_name_H-M   'P 1'
#
loop_
_entity.id
_entity.type
_entity.pdbx_description
1 polymer ?
#
loop_
_entity_poly.entity_id
_entity_poly.type
_entity_poly.pdbx_seq_one_letter_code
_entity_poly.pdbx_strand_id
1 'polypeptide(L)'
;MVKIVTYNVNGLRPRVAQHGSLRRLLDALDADIICFQETKLSRQDLSGDVIMAEGYEAFISCNRSSKGRGAYSGVATFCRVTSAFSSQEVALPVAAEEGFTGLQETAKNSETIGDFVLVTPVEEEGLGEVTKEELLKVDNEGRCVITDHGHFVLFNIYGPAVEEDDIERVRFKLLFYKILQRRWEQLLALGKRVFVVGDLNIAPSSIDRCDAQPGFEKQTFRKWLRSMLREHGGPFFDAFRSKHPERLGAYTCFNQKVGAEVYNYGSRIDHILISGACFHHCGSVDDHGIFPCHVEECEIMDHFRRGNSENMSMWKGGRSSKLEGSDHIPVYVVLNEIPELPVHNTPSSAARYLPEIRGRQQSIVSFLRKGMIYEHKDAMFMHRADESCCGDFLESKAIYKEEPPTDIAKFSEGNDLQSVIKRKNRDQLLNEGSSGNSHNSTATLLATQSRKASFSCIKAVSNKKNKHNLSSQPTIKSFFQQPKSKPGDGSTNSLVTPPDTLRGMDELHDPKNDCLPESIQCTTPATEDQGNSDVPCSLSTDKCNDATLEWRRIQQRMKMTLPLCKGHREPCIPRSVKKGSNIGRLFYVCARAQGPASNPEANCGHFQWATVKSKEKCGDSGKKGGNPLEAMGAFFSSQVNRRKLVTSEKQALATRLSAGGETFPGSEHRPADRKAWMAELGPEKLRVHQVVWPGTHDSATNKIGIPFVTRPFAQCQSLSVYEQLATGARVIDVRVQEERRVCHGVLATYSVDVVLADVKRFLGETESEVVILEVRTEFGHDDPPEFGKYLVEQLGEHLIPQDEAVFHKTIAELLPRRLICVWKPRKSPAPKPGEPLWSSGYLKDNWIDTDLPETKFESNVKFLGEQPPVADRRFFYRVENTVTPQADNPVLCVRPVTRRIHGYARLFIAEVFAKGLGDKLQVFSTDFIDGDFVDACAGVTKARVDGAA
;
A
#
# COMPACT_ATOMS: atom_id res chain seq x y z
N MET A 1 19.18 -18.22 -28.91
CA MET A 1 18.92 -18.63 -27.52
C MET A 1 17.74 -17.83 -27.00
N VAL A 2 16.82 -18.45 -26.25
CA VAL A 2 15.70 -17.79 -25.54
C VAL A 2 15.63 -18.39 -24.15
N LYS A 3 15.71 -17.55 -23.10
CA LYS A 3 15.62 -17.99 -21.70
C LYS A 3 14.26 -17.62 -21.12
N ILE A 4 13.58 -18.62 -20.56
CA ILE A 4 12.27 -18.47 -19.92
C ILE A 4 12.41 -18.75 -18.42
N VAL A 5 11.99 -17.81 -17.58
CA VAL A 5 11.98 -17.91 -16.11
C VAL A 5 10.53 -18.00 -15.61
N THR A 6 10.31 -18.80 -14.58
CA THR A 6 9.06 -18.81 -13.82
C THR A 6 9.31 -18.68 -12.32
N TYR A 7 8.49 -17.88 -11.63
CA TYR A 7 8.71 -17.52 -10.22
C TYR A 7 7.43 -17.08 -9.51
N ASN A 8 6.98 -17.84 -8.51
CA ASN A 8 5.98 -17.34 -7.57
C ASN A 8 6.61 -16.28 -6.65
N VAL A 9 6.22 -15.01 -6.82
CA VAL A 9 6.84 -13.86 -6.14
C VAL A 9 6.28 -13.61 -4.73
N ASN A 10 5.20 -14.29 -4.33
CA ASN A 10 4.46 -14.05 -3.10
C ASN A 10 4.22 -12.54 -2.86
N GLY A 11 3.54 -11.92 -3.83
CA GLY A 11 3.35 -10.48 -3.95
C GLY A 11 4.47 -9.79 -4.74
N LEU A 12 4.13 -9.20 -5.88
CA LEU A 12 5.09 -8.50 -6.76
C LEU A 12 5.61 -7.19 -6.16
N ARG A 13 4.74 -6.40 -5.51
CA ARG A 13 5.10 -5.13 -4.86
C ARG A 13 6.27 -5.25 -3.87
N PRO A 14 6.29 -6.25 -2.95
CA PRO A 14 7.47 -6.54 -2.14
C PRO A 14 8.78 -6.80 -2.91
N ARG A 15 8.75 -7.49 -4.06
CA ARG A 15 9.98 -7.76 -4.84
C ARG A 15 10.48 -6.52 -5.57
N VAL A 16 9.56 -5.77 -6.18
CA VAL A 16 9.85 -4.47 -6.81
C VAL A 16 10.48 -3.51 -5.80
N ALA A 17 10.01 -3.50 -4.56
CA ALA A 17 10.61 -2.70 -3.49
C ALA A 17 12.01 -3.18 -3.06
N GLN A 18 12.26 -4.49 -3.00
CA GLN A 18 13.57 -5.05 -2.64
C GLN A 18 14.65 -4.76 -3.70
N HIS A 19 14.33 -4.90 -4.98
CA HIS A 19 15.26 -4.57 -6.07
C HIS A 19 15.28 -3.05 -6.39
N GLY A 20 14.49 -2.25 -5.67
CA GLY A 20 14.34 -0.80 -5.84
C GLY A 20 13.54 -0.36 -7.08
N SER A 21 13.41 -1.20 -8.11
CA SER A 21 12.50 -0.99 -9.25
C SER A 21 12.13 -2.31 -9.92
N LEU A 22 11.04 -2.30 -10.70
CA LEU A 22 10.62 -3.46 -11.51
C LEU A 22 11.70 -3.82 -12.54
N ARG A 23 12.29 -2.82 -13.21
CA ARG A 23 13.35 -3.03 -14.20
C ARG A 23 14.52 -3.80 -13.60
N ARG A 24 15.00 -3.41 -12.41
CA ARG A 24 16.08 -4.13 -11.68
C ARG A 24 15.69 -5.53 -11.22
N LEU A 25 14.41 -5.81 -10.96
CA LEU A 25 13.94 -7.17 -10.68
C LEU A 25 13.98 -8.05 -11.93
N LEU A 26 13.56 -7.52 -13.09
CA LEU A 26 13.59 -8.25 -14.35
C LEU A 26 15.03 -8.48 -14.84
N ASP A 27 15.89 -7.45 -14.76
CA ASP A 27 17.31 -7.56 -15.10
C ASP A 27 18.04 -8.58 -14.21
N ALA A 28 17.72 -8.66 -12.91
CA ALA A 28 18.33 -9.60 -11.97
C ALA A 28 17.93 -11.08 -12.20
N LEU A 29 16.84 -11.33 -12.95
CA LEU A 29 16.46 -12.69 -13.37
C LEU A 29 17.10 -13.07 -14.73
N ASP A 30 17.55 -12.06 -15.48
CA ASP A 30 18.11 -12.13 -16.83
C ASP A 30 17.43 -13.17 -17.72
N ALA A 31 16.21 -12.88 -18.17
CA ALA A 31 15.48 -13.75 -19.07
C ALA A 31 14.64 -12.95 -20.06
N ASP A 32 14.36 -13.58 -21.20
CA ASP A 32 13.62 -12.98 -22.30
C ASP A 32 12.11 -13.08 -22.07
N ILE A 33 11.66 -14.14 -21.39
CA ILE A 33 10.28 -14.29 -20.92
C ILE A 33 10.30 -14.59 -19.41
N ILE A 34 9.67 -13.75 -18.60
CA ILE A 34 9.64 -13.85 -17.13
C ILE A 34 8.19 -13.98 -16.66
N CYS A 35 7.85 -15.15 -16.10
CA CYS A 35 6.50 -15.49 -15.65
C CYS A 35 6.39 -15.41 -14.12
N PHE A 36 5.67 -14.43 -13.62
CA PHE A 36 5.39 -14.27 -12.19
C PHE A 36 4.03 -14.85 -11.79
N GLN A 37 4.02 -15.61 -10.69
CA GLN A 37 2.82 -16.12 -10.03
C GLN A 37 2.59 -15.47 -8.66
N GLU A 38 1.35 -15.54 -8.17
CA GLU A 38 0.87 -14.93 -6.92
C GLU A 38 1.23 -13.43 -6.79
N THR A 39 0.99 -12.65 -7.85
CA THR A 39 1.41 -11.23 -7.93
C THR A 39 0.72 -10.34 -6.89
N LYS A 40 -0.48 -10.72 -6.42
CA LYS A 40 -1.31 -10.00 -5.42
C LYS A 40 -1.68 -8.58 -5.86
N LEU A 41 -2.00 -8.45 -7.15
CA LEU A 41 -2.52 -7.22 -7.76
C LEU A 41 -3.95 -7.44 -8.25
N SER A 42 -4.87 -6.57 -7.84
CA SER A 42 -6.16 -6.40 -8.52
C SER A 42 -6.02 -5.43 -9.70
N ARG A 43 -7.07 -5.30 -10.52
CA ARG A 43 -7.16 -4.26 -11.58
C ARG A 43 -6.93 -2.83 -11.04
N GLN A 44 -7.25 -2.57 -9.77
CA GLN A 44 -7.08 -1.25 -9.12
C GLN A 44 -5.66 -1.02 -8.59
N ASP A 45 -4.88 -2.10 -8.39
CA ASP A 45 -3.48 -2.04 -7.95
C ASP A 45 -2.50 -1.92 -9.12
N LEU A 46 -2.99 -1.85 -10.36
CA LEU A 46 -2.18 -1.73 -11.57
C LEU A 46 -1.68 -0.29 -11.73
N SER A 47 -0.37 -0.11 -11.61
CA SER A 47 0.30 1.17 -11.81
C SER A 47 1.65 0.98 -12.50
N GLY A 48 2.14 2.02 -13.17
CA GLY A 48 3.34 1.92 -14.03
C GLY A 48 4.58 1.39 -13.31
N ASP A 49 4.77 1.76 -12.05
CA ASP A 49 5.87 1.33 -11.17
C ASP A 49 5.99 -0.19 -10.96
N VAL A 50 4.92 -0.96 -11.21
CA VAL A 50 4.87 -2.41 -10.96
C VAL A 50 4.51 -3.27 -12.17
N ILE A 51 4.10 -2.67 -13.29
CA ILE A 51 3.73 -3.39 -14.52
C ILE A 51 4.47 -2.88 -15.77
N MET A 52 5.02 -1.66 -15.78
CA MET A 52 5.76 -1.13 -16.92
C MET A 52 7.26 -1.09 -16.61
N ALA A 53 8.06 -1.75 -17.44
CA ALA A 53 9.51 -1.62 -17.44
C ALA A 53 9.99 -1.28 -18.87
N GLU A 54 10.96 -0.38 -18.99
CA GLU A 54 11.59 -0.09 -20.26
C GLU A 54 12.26 -1.36 -20.82
N GLY A 55 12.04 -1.66 -22.10
CA GLY A 55 12.53 -2.89 -22.73
C GLY A 55 11.74 -4.17 -22.40
N TYR A 56 10.57 -4.07 -21.77
CA TYR A 56 9.68 -5.23 -21.53
C TYR A 56 8.20 -4.88 -21.75
N GLU A 57 7.48 -5.77 -22.43
CA GLU A 57 6.00 -5.76 -22.48
C GLU A 57 5.41 -6.71 -21.45
N ALA A 58 4.23 -6.38 -20.92
CA ALA A 58 3.61 -7.17 -19.85
C ALA A 58 2.20 -7.64 -20.22
N PHE A 59 1.89 -8.89 -19.91
CA PHE A 59 0.59 -9.53 -20.10
C PHE A 59 0.12 -10.07 -18.75
N ILE A 60 -1.11 -9.74 -18.34
CA ILE A 60 -1.53 -9.88 -16.94
C ILE A 60 -2.92 -10.47 -16.79
N SER A 61 -3.10 -11.24 -15.71
CA SER A 61 -4.39 -11.79 -15.30
C SER A 61 -4.56 -11.51 -13.81
N CYS A 62 -5.61 -10.75 -13.48
CA CYS A 62 -5.84 -10.21 -12.13
C CYS A 62 -7.01 -10.90 -11.45
N ASN A 63 -7.02 -10.94 -10.12
CA ASN A 63 -8.19 -11.43 -9.41
C ASN A 63 -9.36 -10.43 -9.55
N ARG A 64 -10.50 -10.93 -10.05
CA ARG A 64 -11.74 -10.18 -10.34
C ARG A 64 -12.84 -10.41 -9.29
N SER A 65 -12.57 -11.18 -8.22
CA SER A 65 -13.58 -11.60 -7.24
C SER A 65 -13.96 -10.49 -6.25
N SER A 66 -15.23 -10.11 -6.22
CA SER A 66 -15.76 -9.02 -5.37
C SER A 66 -16.02 -9.39 -3.90
N LYS A 67 -15.91 -10.68 -3.53
CA LYS A 67 -16.34 -11.18 -2.20
C LYS A 67 -15.26 -11.08 -1.12
N GLY A 68 -14.87 -9.85 -0.76
CA GLY A 68 -14.19 -9.50 0.51
C GLY A 68 -12.78 -10.06 0.77
N ARG A 69 -12.31 -11.02 -0.02
CA ARG A 69 -10.89 -11.43 -0.10
C ARG A 69 -10.19 -10.45 -1.03
N GLY A 70 -9.38 -9.53 -0.50
CA GLY A 70 -8.52 -8.65 -1.30
C GLY A 70 -7.50 -9.44 -2.13
N ALA A 71 -6.78 -8.79 -3.04
CA ALA A 71 -5.91 -9.44 -4.04
C ALA A 71 -4.97 -10.51 -3.44
N TYR A 72 -5.30 -11.79 -3.67
CA TYR A 72 -4.62 -12.97 -3.09
C TYR A 72 -4.03 -13.91 -4.15
N SER A 73 -4.10 -13.50 -5.41
CA SER A 73 -3.77 -14.28 -6.61
C SER A 73 -3.29 -13.29 -7.69
N GLY A 74 -3.19 -13.73 -8.93
CA GLY A 74 -2.74 -12.94 -10.06
C GLY A 74 -1.47 -13.53 -10.68
N VAL A 75 -1.37 -13.48 -12.00
CA VAL A 75 -0.19 -13.87 -12.78
C VAL A 75 0.18 -12.76 -13.75
N ALA A 76 1.48 -12.64 -14.07
CA ALA A 76 2.01 -11.66 -15.01
C ALA A 76 3.17 -12.25 -15.80
N THR A 77 3.14 -12.15 -17.14
CA THR A 77 4.23 -12.53 -18.04
C THR A 77 4.86 -11.27 -18.60
N PHE A 78 6.17 -11.13 -18.41
CA PHE A 78 6.99 -10.04 -18.96
C PHE A 78 7.83 -10.57 -20.12
N CYS A 79 7.83 -9.84 -21.23
CA CYS A 79 8.42 -10.21 -22.51
C CYS A 79 9.44 -9.15 -22.90
N ARG A 80 10.73 -9.48 -22.91
CA ARG A 80 11.85 -8.60 -23.29
C ARG A 80 11.70 -8.19 -24.76
N VAL A 81 11.78 -6.89 -25.05
CA VAL A 81 11.69 -6.37 -26.42
C VAL A 81 12.58 -5.14 -26.65
N THR A 82 13.13 -5.05 -27.86
CA THR A 82 13.72 -3.81 -28.39
C THR A 82 12.67 -2.83 -28.91
N SER A 83 11.54 -3.32 -29.45
CA SER A 83 10.46 -2.47 -29.98
C SER A 83 9.07 -3.13 -29.91
N ALA A 84 8.11 -2.44 -29.29
CA ALA A 84 6.71 -2.89 -29.16
C ALA A 84 5.84 -2.66 -30.43
N PHE A 85 6.39 -1.97 -31.44
CA PHE A 85 5.66 -1.58 -32.66
C PHE A 85 6.29 -2.13 -33.95
N SER A 86 7.25 -3.04 -33.81
CA SER A 86 7.92 -3.79 -34.88
C SER A 86 9.04 -4.62 -34.24
N SER A 87 8.79 -5.90 -33.96
CA SER A 87 9.84 -6.83 -33.52
C SER A 87 9.74 -8.20 -34.21
N GLN A 88 10.88 -8.88 -34.26
CA GLN A 88 11.09 -10.26 -34.72
C GLN A 88 11.50 -11.19 -33.55
N GLU A 89 11.62 -10.63 -32.33
CA GLU A 89 12.07 -11.31 -31.12
C GLU A 89 11.01 -12.31 -30.66
N VAL A 90 11.35 -13.60 -30.60
CA VAL A 90 10.49 -14.70 -30.10
C VAL A 90 9.87 -14.40 -28.72
N ALA A 91 10.53 -13.55 -27.93
CA ALA A 91 10.05 -13.10 -26.63
C ALA A 91 8.72 -12.32 -26.71
N LEU A 92 8.48 -11.53 -27.77
CA LEU A 92 7.20 -10.85 -27.96
C LEU A 92 6.15 -11.84 -28.51
N PRO A 93 4.98 -11.98 -27.88
CA PRO A 93 3.95 -12.86 -28.41
C PRO A 93 3.15 -12.21 -29.55
N VAL A 94 2.70 -13.02 -30.50
CA VAL A 94 1.79 -12.61 -31.59
C VAL A 94 0.35 -12.47 -31.12
N ALA A 95 -0.05 -13.16 -30.05
CA ALA A 95 -1.36 -13.08 -29.41
C ALA A 95 -1.26 -13.38 -27.90
N ALA A 96 -2.18 -12.83 -27.09
CA ALA A 96 -2.24 -13.13 -25.66
C ALA A 96 -3.67 -13.05 -25.09
N GLU A 97 -4.01 -13.97 -24.19
CA GLU A 97 -5.37 -14.22 -23.66
C GLU A 97 -5.37 -14.22 -22.11
N GLU A 98 -6.36 -13.56 -21.49
CA GLU A 98 -6.54 -13.57 -20.02
C GLU A 98 -7.44 -14.76 -19.61
N GLY A 99 -6.93 -15.64 -18.76
CA GLY A 99 -7.62 -16.89 -18.41
C GLY A 99 -7.23 -18.06 -19.34
N PHE A 100 -8.11 -19.06 -19.45
CA PHE A 100 -7.92 -20.22 -20.34
C PHE A 100 -9.23 -20.84 -20.86
N THR A 101 -10.40 -20.39 -20.40
CA THR A 101 -11.70 -20.92 -20.85
C THR A 101 -12.22 -20.27 -22.13
N GLY A 102 -11.58 -19.20 -22.62
CA GLY A 102 -12.09 -18.35 -23.70
C GLY A 102 -13.25 -17.43 -23.31
N LEU A 103 -13.64 -17.37 -22.01
CA LEU A 103 -14.84 -16.65 -21.56
C LEU A 103 -14.57 -15.24 -20.98
N GLN A 104 -13.32 -14.82 -20.81
CA GLN A 104 -13.00 -13.47 -20.35
C GLN A 104 -13.06 -12.46 -21.50
N GLU A 105 -13.86 -11.41 -21.36
CA GLU A 105 -14.00 -10.33 -22.34
C GLU A 105 -12.67 -9.58 -22.56
N THR A 106 -11.91 -10.00 -23.57
CA THR A 106 -10.56 -9.49 -23.87
C THR A 106 -10.61 -8.60 -25.10
N ALA A 107 -11.31 -7.46 -24.98
CA ALA A 107 -11.70 -6.55 -26.06
C ALA A 107 -12.62 -7.17 -27.13
N LYS A 108 -13.36 -6.33 -27.87
CA LYS A 108 -14.41 -6.76 -28.83
C LYS A 108 -13.90 -7.38 -30.14
N ASN A 109 -12.57 -7.53 -30.28
CA ASN A 109 -11.88 -7.82 -31.53
C ASN A 109 -10.72 -8.83 -31.36
N SER A 110 -10.57 -9.49 -30.20
CA SER A 110 -9.52 -10.50 -30.03
C SER A 110 -10.07 -11.89 -30.30
N GLU A 111 -9.41 -12.63 -31.19
CA GLU A 111 -9.65 -14.05 -31.41
C GLU A 111 -9.05 -14.88 -30.26
N THR A 112 -9.66 -16.02 -29.95
CA THR A 112 -9.22 -16.96 -28.90
C THR A 112 -8.05 -17.78 -29.41
N ILE A 113 -6.99 -17.99 -28.61
CA ILE A 113 -5.77 -18.65 -29.10
C ILE A 113 -6.06 -20.12 -29.47
N GLY A 114 -6.11 -20.41 -30.78
CA GLY A 114 -6.43 -21.72 -31.33
C GLY A 114 -7.93 -22.07 -31.35
N ASP A 115 -8.80 -21.06 -31.49
CA ASP A 115 -10.27 -21.21 -31.65
C ASP A 115 -10.92 -22.12 -30.61
N PHE A 116 -10.51 -21.96 -29.35
CA PHE A 116 -11.02 -22.76 -28.25
C PHE A 116 -12.46 -22.38 -27.89
N VAL A 117 -13.41 -23.26 -28.22
CA VAL A 117 -14.83 -23.10 -27.94
C VAL A 117 -15.33 -24.25 -27.06
N LEU A 118 -15.60 -23.95 -25.79
CA LEU A 118 -16.33 -24.86 -24.92
C LEU A 118 -17.84 -24.76 -25.21
N VAL A 119 -18.43 -25.85 -25.71
CA VAL A 119 -19.88 -26.00 -25.78
C VAL A 119 -20.40 -26.14 -24.34
N THR A 120 -21.09 -25.11 -23.84
CA THR A 120 -21.67 -25.11 -22.49
C THR A 120 -23.15 -25.51 -22.53
N PRO A 121 -23.65 -26.34 -21.58
CA PRO A 121 -22.93 -26.90 -20.44
C PRO A 121 -21.90 -27.97 -20.85
N VAL A 122 -20.80 -28.04 -20.11
CA VAL A 122 -19.75 -29.05 -20.34
C VAL A 122 -20.00 -30.22 -19.39
N GLU A 123 -20.26 -31.41 -19.91
CA GLU A 123 -20.27 -32.62 -19.10
C GLU A 123 -18.82 -33.04 -18.74
N GLU A 124 -18.58 -33.26 -17.45
CA GLU A 124 -17.28 -33.67 -16.92
C GLU A 124 -17.40 -34.82 -15.91
N GLU A 125 -16.67 -35.91 -16.16
CA GLU A 125 -16.63 -37.07 -15.25
C GLU A 125 -16.15 -36.65 -13.85
N GLY A 126 -16.94 -36.99 -12.82
CA GLY A 126 -16.65 -36.60 -11.43
C GLY A 126 -16.96 -35.15 -11.06
N LEU A 127 -17.45 -34.32 -12.01
CA LEU A 127 -17.95 -32.96 -11.75
C LEU A 127 -19.43 -32.80 -12.11
N GLY A 128 -19.94 -33.59 -13.06
CA GLY A 128 -21.31 -33.51 -13.57
C GLY A 128 -21.44 -32.47 -14.68
N GLU A 129 -22.61 -31.83 -14.75
CA GLU A 129 -22.86 -30.69 -15.62
C GLU A 129 -22.10 -29.45 -15.10
N VAL A 130 -21.26 -28.83 -15.94
CA VAL A 130 -20.51 -27.62 -15.61
C VAL A 130 -21.06 -26.43 -16.38
N THR A 131 -21.48 -25.38 -15.66
CA THR A 131 -22.10 -24.19 -16.27
C THR A 131 -21.07 -23.15 -16.72
N LYS A 132 -21.49 -22.23 -17.60
CA LYS A 132 -20.68 -21.08 -18.04
C LYS A 132 -20.22 -20.21 -16.88
N GLU A 133 -21.04 -20.10 -15.84
CA GLU A 133 -20.74 -19.34 -14.61
C GLU A 133 -19.72 -20.06 -13.73
N GLU A 134 -19.65 -21.39 -13.74
CA GLU A 134 -18.56 -22.11 -13.09
C GLU A 134 -17.23 -21.89 -13.82
N LEU A 135 -17.19 -22.02 -15.14
CA LEU A 135 -16.00 -21.73 -15.95
C LEU A 135 -15.51 -20.28 -15.73
N LEU A 136 -16.42 -19.32 -15.73
CA LEU A 136 -16.07 -17.90 -15.50
C LEU A 136 -15.59 -17.63 -14.06
N LYS A 137 -16.09 -18.34 -13.03
CA LYS A 137 -15.54 -18.27 -11.65
C LYS A 137 -14.08 -18.72 -11.62
N VAL A 138 -13.70 -19.70 -12.43
CA VAL A 138 -12.34 -20.26 -12.45
C VAL A 138 -11.33 -19.27 -13.02
N ASP A 139 -11.63 -18.65 -14.16
CA ASP A 139 -10.76 -17.60 -14.73
C ASP A 139 -10.74 -16.32 -13.86
N ASN A 140 -11.85 -15.96 -13.21
CA ASN A 140 -11.97 -14.77 -12.36
C ASN A 140 -11.03 -14.73 -11.14
N GLU A 141 -10.33 -15.82 -10.81
CA GLU A 141 -9.27 -15.78 -9.79
C GLU A 141 -7.92 -15.21 -10.28
N GLY A 142 -7.76 -14.92 -11.58
CA GLY A 142 -6.53 -14.38 -12.13
C GLY A 142 -5.38 -15.40 -12.10
N ARG A 143 -5.64 -16.63 -12.54
CA ARG A 143 -4.75 -17.79 -12.37
C ARG A 143 -4.00 -18.23 -13.62
N CYS A 144 -4.35 -17.70 -14.77
CA CYS A 144 -3.75 -18.03 -16.05
C CYS A 144 -3.66 -16.78 -16.92
N VAL A 145 -2.53 -16.61 -17.60
CA VAL A 145 -2.39 -15.77 -18.79
C VAL A 145 -1.65 -16.60 -19.85
N ILE A 146 -2.14 -16.56 -21.08
CA ILE A 146 -1.61 -17.33 -22.20
C ILE A 146 -0.94 -16.35 -23.18
N THR A 147 0.23 -16.70 -23.68
CA THR A 147 0.96 -15.94 -24.71
C THR A 147 1.36 -16.88 -25.85
N ASP A 148 0.88 -16.63 -27.07
CA ASP A 148 1.32 -17.34 -28.28
C ASP A 148 2.53 -16.62 -28.87
N HIS A 149 3.68 -17.29 -28.89
CA HIS A 149 4.95 -16.80 -29.43
C HIS A 149 5.19 -17.27 -30.87
N GLY A 150 4.12 -17.63 -31.60
CA GLY A 150 4.14 -18.14 -32.97
C GLY A 150 4.65 -19.58 -33.07
N HIS A 151 5.87 -19.80 -32.58
CA HIS A 151 6.54 -21.09 -32.51
C HIS A 151 6.00 -22.02 -31.40
N PHE A 152 5.55 -21.44 -30.27
CA PHE A 152 4.98 -22.14 -29.12
C PHE A 152 3.95 -21.27 -28.39
N VAL A 153 3.01 -21.91 -27.69
CA VAL A 153 2.04 -21.27 -26.79
C VAL A 153 2.45 -21.50 -25.34
N LEU A 154 2.67 -20.42 -24.60
CA LEU A 154 3.06 -20.45 -23.19
C LEU A 154 1.87 -20.14 -22.28
N PHE A 155 1.71 -20.96 -21.24
CA PHE A 155 0.73 -20.81 -20.17
C PHE A 155 1.46 -20.47 -18.87
N ASN A 156 1.25 -19.25 -18.34
CA ASN A 156 1.73 -18.85 -17.02
C ASN A 156 0.63 -19.11 -15.98
N ILE A 157 0.85 -20.08 -15.09
CA ILE A 157 -0.20 -20.68 -14.25
C ILE A 157 0.09 -20.55 -12.76
N TYR A 158 -0.93 -20.16 -11.97
CA TYR A 158 -0.96 -20.29 -10.52
C TYR A 158 -2.05 -21.28 -10.07
N GLY A 159 -1.65 -22.51 -9.79
CA GLY A 159 -2.50 -23.64 -9.38
C GLY A 159 -3.21 -23.39 -8.04
N PRO A 160 -4.48 -23.81 -7.87
CA PRO A 160 -5.20 -23.61 -6.62
C PRO A 160 -4.57 -24.37 -5.44
N ALA A 161 -4.46 -23.72 -4.28
CA ALA A 161 -4.26 -24.39 -2.99
C ALA A 161 -5.59 -24.99 -2.46
N VAL A 162 -5.49 -26.10 -1.72
CA VAL A 162 -6.60 -26.88 -1.12
C VAL A 162 -6.16 -27.39 0.26
N GLU A 163 -6.99 -27.23 1.29
CA GLU A 163 -6.96 -28.02 2.54
C GLU A 163 -7.98 -29.17 2.36
N GLU A 164 -7.70 -30.40 2.86
CA GLU A 164 -8.43 -31.62 2.46
C GLU A 164 -9.93 -31.65 2.86
N ASP A 165 -10.36 -30.76 3.76
CA ASP A 165 -11.73 -30.57 4.21
C ASP A 165 -12.55 -29.54 3.39
N ASP A 166 -11.93 -28.76 2.51
CA ASP A 166 -12.62 -27.77 1.67
C ASP A 166 -13.11 -28.39 0.35
N ILE A 167 -14.26 -29.08 0.43
CA ILE A 167 -14.91 -29.78 -0.71
C ILE A 167 -15.15 -28.85 -1.91
N GLU A 168 -15.57 -27.61 -1.67
CA GLU A 168 -15.78 -26.60 -2.73
C GLU A 168 -14.44 -26.27 -3.43
N ARG A 169 -13.35 -26.17 -2.67
CA ARG A 169 -12.01 -25.95 -3.23
C ARG A 169 -11.46 -27.18 -3.94
N VAL A 170 -11.80 -28.39 -3.50
CA VAL A 170 -11.51 -29.63 -4.23
C VAL A 170 -12.23 -29.63 -5.59
N ARG A 171 -13.54 -29.32 -5.64
CA ARG A 171 -14.31 -29.17 -6.90
C ARG A 171 -13.67 -28.11 -7.81
N PHE A 172 -13.33 -26.94 -7.26
CA PHE A 172 -12.65 -25.87 -8.01
C PHE A 172 -11.29 -26.31 -8.58
N LYS A 173 -10.44 -26.97 -7.78
CA LYS A 173 -9.11 -27.43 -8.21
C LYS A 173 -9.21 -28.54 -9.27
N LEU A 174 -10.20 -29.42 -9.17
CA LEU A 174 -10.47 -30.45 -10.19
C LEU A 174 -10.95 -29.83 -11.52
N LEU A 175 -11.91 -28.91 -11.47
CA LEU A 175 -12.41 -28.21 -12.66
C LEU A 175 -11.30 -27.40 -13.35
N PHE A 176 -10.45 -26.71 -12.58
CA PHE A 176 -9.33 -25.93 -13.07
C PHE A 176 -8.40 -26.76 -13.97
N TYR A 177 -7.94 -27.93 -13.50
CA TYR A 177 -7.02 -28.77 -14.29
C TYR A 177 -7.70 -29.53 -15.43
N LYS A 178 -8.95 -29.98 -15.28
CA LYS A 178 -9.66 -30.68 -16.37
C LYS A 178 -9.85 -29.77 -17.59
N ILE A 179 -10.22 -28.51 -17.38
CA ILE A 179 -10.42 -27.56 -18.48
C ILE A 179 -9.07 -27.06 -19.05
N LEU A 180 -8.01 -26.93 -18.22
CA LEU A 180 -6.65 -26.73 -18.72
C LEU A 180 -6.17 -27.88 -19.61
N GLN A 181 -6.39 -29.13 -19.18
CA GLN A 181 -6.05 -30.32 -19.94
C GLN A 181 -6.73 -30.32 -21.31
N ARG A 182 -8.06 -30.09 -21.38
CA ARG A 182 -8.77 -29.96 -22.67
C ARG A 182 -8.16 -28.86 -23.55
N ARG A 183 -7.76 -27.72 -22.97
CA ARG A 183 -7.14 -26.61 -23.71
C ARG A 183 -5.77 -27.01 -24.28
N TRP A 184 -4.96 -27.73 -23.51
CA TRP A 184 -3.66 -28.26 -23.98
C TRP A 184 -3.83 -29.33 -25.05
N GLU A 185 -4.77 -30.26 -24.87
CA GLU A 185 -5.07 -31.34 -25.82
C GLU A 185 -5.55 -30.78 -27.17
N GLN A 186 -6.43 -29.77 -27.19
CA GLN A 186 -6.82 -29.10 -28.44
C GLN A 186 -5.63 -28.41 -29.12
N LEU A 187 -4.79 -27.69 -28.38
CA LEU A 187 -3.61 -27.02 -28.97
C LEU A 187 -2.60 -28.03 -29.55
N LEU A 188 -2.35 -29.14 -28.84
CA LEU A 188 -1.48 -30.21 -29.33
C LEU A 188 -2.07 -30.91 -30.57
N ALA A 189 -3.39 -31.12 -30.60
CA ALA A 189 -4.09 -31.66 -31.78
C ALA A 189 -4.05 -30.71 -33.00
N LEU A 190 -3.99 -29.39 -32.77
CA LEU A 190 -3.72 -28.37 -33.78
C LEU A 190 -2.22 -28.24 -34.16
N GLY A 191 -1.36 -29.12 -33.64
CA GLY A 191 0.09 -29.11 -33.91
C GLY A 191 0.85 -27.96 -33.23
N LYS A 192 0.20 -27.18 -32.36
CA LYS A 192 0.87 -26.14 -31.57
C LYS A 192 1.75 -26.78 -30.50
N ARG A 193 2.93 -26.20 -30.27
CA ARG A 193 3.83 -26.58 -29.17
C ARG A 193 3.33 -25.90 -27.90
N VAL A 194 3.25 -26.61 -26.78
CA VAL A 194 2.66 -26.10 -25.53
C VAL A 194 3.70 -26.10 -24.42
N PHE A 195 3.87 -24.95 -23.80
CA PHE A 195 4.75 -24.71 -22.64
C PHE A 195 3.86 -24.33 -21.46
N VAL A 196 3.99 -25.03 -20.33
CA VAL A 196 3.25 -24.73 -19.10
C VAL A 196 4.25 -24.40 -18.01
N VAL A 197 4.18 -23.18 -17.48
CA VAL A 197 5.13 -22.68 -16.48
C VAL A 197 4.41 -22.11 -15.26
N GLY A 198 4.97 -22.37 -14.07
CA GLY A 198 4.52 -21.77 -12.81
C GLY A 198 4.29 -22.75 -11.67
N ASP A 199 3.86 -22.20 -10.53
CA ASP A 199 3.41 -22.93 -9.35
C ASP A 199 2.13 -23.71 -9.69
N LEU A 200 2.27 -24.99 -10.04
CA LEU A 200 1.16 -25.90 -10.25
C LEU A 200 0.55 -26.39 -8.93
N ASN A 201 1.17 -26.10 -7.78
CA ASN A 201 0.69 -26.48 -6.45
C ASN A 201 0.43 -28.00 -6.31
N ILE A 202 1.28 -28.80 -6.97
CA ILE A 202 1.29 -30.27 -6.99
C ILE A 202 2.75 -30.70 -7.14
N ALA A 203 3.25 -31.55 -6.24
CA ALA A 203 4.52 -32.27 -6.43
C ALA A 203 4.21 -33.68 -6.97
N PRO A 204 4.68 -34.10 -8.17
CA PRO A 204 4.20 -35.31 -8.84
C PRO A 204 4.77 -36.62 -8.27
N SER A 205 5.99 -36.60 -7.72
CA SER A 205 6.71 -37.77 -7.18
C SER A 205 7.21 -37.51 -5.76
N SER A 206 7.39 -38.55 -4.96
CA SER A 206 7.99 -38.45 -3.61
C SER A 206 9.37 -37.78 -3.59
N ILE A 207 10.20 -37.96 -4.63
CA ILE A 207 11.48 -37.24 -4.80
C ILE A 207 11.35 -35.70 -4.78
N ASP A 208 10.17 -35.18 -5.13
CA ASP A 208 9.85 -33.75 -5.17
C ASP A 208 9.31 -33.22 -3.82
N ARG A 209 9.33 -34.01 -2.75
CA ARG A 209 8.74 -33.64 -1.44
C ARG A 209 9.44 -34.30 -0.24
N CYS A 210 9.99 -33.49 0.68
CA CYS A 210 10.77 -33.98 1.84
C CYS A 210 10.04 -34.95 2.80
N ASP A 211 8.72 -34.81 2.94
CA ASP A 211 7.90 -35.59 3.88
C ASP A 211 6.86 -36.48 3.18
N ALA A 212 7.17 -36.91 1.95
CA ALA A 212 6.35 -37.86 1.21
C ALA A 212 6.12 -39.17 2.01
N GLN A 213 4.87 -39.40 2.40
CA GLN A 213 4.45 -40.61 3.13
C GLN A 213 4.24 -41.80 2.17
N PRO A 214 4.26 -43.05 2.66
CA PRO A 214 3.98 -44.22 1.82
C PRO A 214 2.66 -44.11 1.03
N GLY A 215 2.75 -44.12 -0.30
CA GLY A 215 1.60 -43.93 -1.19
C GLY A 215 1.26 -42.46 -1.50
N PHE A 216 2.18 -41.51 -1.26
CA PHE A 216 2.09 -40.10 -1.62
C PHE A 216 1.51 -39.86 -3.03
N GLU A 217 1.96 -40.63 -4.01
CA GLU A 217 1.61 -40.60 -5.43
C GLU A 217 0.14 -40.97 -5.70
N LYS A 218 -0.55 -41.64 -4.76
CA LYS A 218 -1.92 -42.15 -4.96
C LYS A 218 -2.99 -41.04 -4.96
N GLN A 219 -2.62 -39.83 -4.52
CA GLN A 219 -3.49 -38.65 -4.41
C GLN A 219 -3.92 -38.15 -5.80
N THR A 220 -5.19 -37.75 -5.95
CA THR A 220 -5.85 -37.50 -7.24
C THR A 220 -5.15 -36.49 -8.14
N PHE A 221 -4.70 -35.34 -7.60
CA PHE A 221 -4.02 -34.32 -8.38
C PHE A 221 -2.59 -34.73 -8.75
N ARG A 222 -1.92 -35.55 -7.92
CA ARG A 222 -0.61 -36.13 -8.27
C ARG A 222 -0.75 -37.18 -9.37
N LYS A 223 -1.74 -38.08 -9.27
CA LYS A 223 -2.09 -39.02 -10.36
C LYS A 223 -2.34 -38.27 -11.67
N TRP A 224 -3.16 -37.23 -11.63
CA TRP A 224 -3.47 -36.39 -12.79
C TRP A 224 -2.21 -35.77 -13.41
N LEU A 225 -1.39 -35.07 -12.61
CA LEU A 225 -0.16 -34.45 -13.13
C LEU A 225 0.78 -35.52 -13.70
N ARG A 226 0.95 -36.65 -13.00
CA ARG A 226 1.72 -37.80 -13.47
C ARG A 226 1.24 -38.32 -14.82
N SER A 227 -0.07 -38.50 -15.04
CA SER A 227 -0.60 -38.93 -16.35
C SER A 227 -0.38 -37.94 -17.49
N MET A 228 -0.06 -36.67 -17.20
CA MET A 228 0.35 -35.71 -18.22
C MET A 228 1.85 -35.82 -18.58
N LEU A 229 2.67 -36.48 -17.76
CA LEU A 229 4.12 -36.58 -17.95
C LEU A 229 4.54 -37.76 -18.84
N ARG A 230 5.56 -37.53 -19.68
CA ARG A 230 6.14 -38.48 -20.64
C ARG A 230 6.66 -39.76 -19.99
N GLU A 231 7.20 -39.68 -18.78
CA GLU A 231 7.61 -40.82 -17.93
C GLU A 231 6.46 -41.84 -17.70
N HIS A 232 5.21 -41.41 -17.86
CA HIS A 232 4.01 -42.22 -17.62
C HIS A 232 3.08 -42.26 -18.85
N GLY A 233 3.62 -42.01 -20.04
CA GLY A 233 2.88 -42.06 -21.31
C GLY A 233 2.12 -40.77 -21.67
N GLY A 234 2.22 -39.72 -20.85
CA GLY A 234 1.64 -38.41 -21.14
C GLY A 234 2.40 -37.59 -22.19
N PRO A 235 1.83 -36.48 -22.69
CA PRO A 235 2.44 -35.69 -23.76
C PRO A 235 3.55 -34.74 -23.32
N PHE A 236 3.70 -34.40 -22.03
CA PHE A 236 4.62 -33.37 -21.55
C PHE A 236 5.92 -33.93 -20.94
N PHE A 237 7.06 -33.34 -21.30
CA PHE A 237 8.29 -33.48 -20.54
C PHE A 237 8.25 -32.51 -19.35
N ASP A 238 8.42 -33.01 -18.11
CA ASP A 238 8.85 -32.16 -16.99
C ASP A 238 10.31 -31.80 -17.25
N ALA A 239 10.58 -30.56 -17.66
CA ALA A 239 11.87 -30.17 -18.20
C ALA A 239 13.00 -30.31 -17.18
N PHE A 240 12.71 -30.00 -15.92
CA PHE A 240 13.66 -30.16 -14.82
C PHE A 240 13.97 -31.64 -14.55
N ARG A 241 12.94 -32.50 -14.37
CA ARG A 241 13.18 -33.94 -14.12
C ARG A 241 13.74 -34.67 -15.33
N SER A 242 13.54 -34.15 -16.54
CA SER A 242 14.10 -34.72 -17.77
C SER A 242 15.59 -34.36 -17.96
N LYS A 243 16.08 -33.26 -17.36
CA LYS A 243 17.52 -32.93 -17.28
C LYS A 243 18.19 -33.47 -16.01
N HIS A 244 17.43 -33.57 -14.91
CA HIS A 244 17.92 -33.91 -13.57
C HIS A 244 17.06 -34.98 -12.87
N PRO A 245 16.91 -36.19 -13.45
CA PRO A 245 15.98 -37.20 -12.97
C PRO A 245 16.24 -37.57 -11.50
N GLU A 246 17.49 -37.93 -11.19
CA GLU A 246 17.87 -38.43 -9.86
C GLU A 246 18.21 -37.34 -8.82
N ARG A 247 18.17 -36.04 -9.19
CA ARG A 247 18.62 -34.97 -8.28
C ARG A 247 17.70 -34.86 -7.06
N LEU A 248 18.17 -35.34 -5.92
CA LEU A 248 17.56 -35.18 -4.61
C LEU A 248 17.68 -33.71 -4.15
N GLY A 249 16.78 -33.25 -3.28
CA GLY A 249 16.87 -31.91 -2.68
C GLY A 249 16.44 -30.74 -3.58
N ALA A 250 16.04 -31.00 -4.83
CA ALA A 250 15.69 -29.99 -5.81
C ALA A 250 14.28 -29.39 -5.57
N TYR A 251 14.11 -28.66 -4.47
CA TYR A 251 12.84 -28.06 -4.07
C TYR A 251 12.80 -26.56 -4.37
N THR A 252 11.62 -26.07 -4.73
CA THR A 252 11.38 -24.68 -5.09
C THR A 252 10.68 -23.91 -3.97
N CYS A 253 9.70 -24.52 -3.29
CA CYS A 253 8.85 -23.86 -2.28
C CYS A 253 9.18 -24.28 -0.83
N PHE A 254 9.27 -23.31 0.09
CA PHE A 254 9.67 -23.51 1.50
C PHE A 254 8.84 -22.71 2.53
N ASN A 255 8.31 -23.41 3.53
CA ASN A 255 7.44 -22.80 4.55
C ASN A 255 8.18 -21.81 5.48
N GLN A 256 7.96 -20.51 5.28
CA GLN A 256 8.55 -19.41 6.05
C GLN A 256 8.35 -19.54 7.56
N LYS A 257 7.15 -19.95 8.00
CA LYS A 257 6.71 -19.87 9.41
C LYS A 257 7.50 -20.78 10.35
N VAL A 258 8.17 -21.77 9.77
CA VAL A 258 9.01 -22.78 10.42
C VAL A 258 10.45 -22.79 9.88
N GLY A 259 10.84 -21.79 9.08
CA GLY A 259 12.21 -21.62 8.56
C GLY A 259 12.72 -22.76 7.67
N ALA A 260 11.83 -23.51 7.03
CA ALA A 260 12.10 -24.85 6.48
C ALA A 260 13.27 -24.90 5.47
N GLU A 261 13.44 -23.81 4.72
CA GLU A 261 14.49 -23.57 3.72
C GLU A 261 15.92 -23.80 4.24
N VAL A 262 16.18 -23.51 5.52
CA VAL A 262 17.52 -23.65 6.12
C VAL A 262 17.99 -25.11 6.22
N TYR A 263 17.07 -26.06 6.23
CA TYR A 263 17.38 -27.50 6.13
C TYR A 263 16.91 -28.10 4.80
N ASN A 264 16.75 -27.24 3.79
CA ASN A 264 16.23 -27.54 2.46
C ASN A 264 14.92 -28.37 2.51
N TYR A 265 14.04 -28.05 3.46
CA TYR A 265 12.81 -28.81 3.69
C TYR A 265 11.64 -28.17 2.93
N GLY A 266 11.37 -28.66 1.73
CA GLY A 266 10.48 -28.00 0.78
C GLY A 266 9.68 -28.93 -0.10
N SER A 267 9.24 -28.39 -1.24
CA SER A 267 8.60 -29.12 -2.33
C SER A 267 9.00 -28.53 -3.67
N ARG A 268 9.12 -29.35 -4.71
CA ARG A 268 9.11 -28.87 -6.09
C ARG A 268 7.66 -28.82 -6.56
N ILE A 269 7.12 -27.61 -6.69
CA ILE A 269 5.74 -27.34 -7.16
C ILE A 269 5.69 -26.27 -8.25
N ASP A 270 6.82 -25.61 -8.50
CA ASP A 270 7.03 -24.71 -9.63
C ASP A 270 7.63 -25.55 -10.76
N HIS A 271 6.93 -25.64 -11.90
CA HIS A 271 7.28 -26.52 -13.00
C HIS A 271 7.48 -25.74 -14.30
N ILE A 272 8.22 -26.38 -15.22
CA ILE A 272 8.28 -26.05 -16.63
C ILE A 272 7.98 -27.36 -17.37
N LEU A 273 6.80 -27.46 -17.98
CA LEU A 273 6.34 -28.62 -18.74
C LEU A 273 6.32 -28.27 -20.23
N ILE A 274 6.86 -29.14 -21.08
CA ILE A 274 7.07 -28.85 -22.51
C ILE A 274 6.54 -29.99 -23.38
N SER A 275 5.78 -29.67 -24.43
CA SER A 275 5.28 -30.64 -25.41
C SER A 275 5.20 -30.06 -26.84
N GLY A 276 5.29 -30.94 -27.84
CA GLY A 276 5.24 -30.62 -29.27
C GLY A 276 6.42 -31.18 -30.08
N ALA A 277 6.32 -31.15 -31.42
CA ALA A 277 7.39 -31.52 -32.34
C ALA A 277 8.53 -30.49 -32.34
N CYS A 278 9.75 -30.86 -32.79
CA CYS A 278 10.87 -29.94 -32.96
C CYS A 278 10.66 -28.90 -34.10
N PHE A 279 11.70 -28.12 -34.42
CA PHE A 279 11.75 -27.23 -35.60
C PHE A 279 12.46 -27.86 -36.81
N HIS A 280 13.13 -29.00 -36.63
CA HIS A 280 13.86 -29.68 -37.69
C HIS A 280 12.94 -30.32 -38.73
N HIS A 281 13.24 -30.10 -40.00
CA HIS A 281 12.56 -30.74 -41.12
C HIS A 281 13.29 -32.05 -41.46
N CYS A 282 13.01 -33.13 -40.71
CA CYS A 282 13.62 -34.45 -40.93
C CYS A 282 12.57 -35.54 -41.17
N GLY A 283 12.91 -36.55 -41.97
CA GLY A 283 12.08 -37.71 -42.28
C GLY A 283 12.43 -38.97 -41.48
N SER A 284 13.27 -38.87 -40.44
CA SER A 284 13.58 -39.95 -39.50
C SER A 284 12.40 -40.19 -38.53
N VAL A 285 12.24 -41.44 -38.07
CA VAL A 285 11.06 -41.90 -37.30
C VAL A 285 11.29 -41.82 -35.78
N ASP A 286 12.49 -41.48 -35.33
CA ASP A 286 12.87 -41.38 -33.92
C ASP A 286 12.39 -40.07 -33.26
N ASP A 287 12.38 -40.03 -31.92
CA ASP A 287 11.55 -39.12 -31.08
C ASP A 287 11.97 -37.64 -31.05
N HIS A 288 11.94 -36.97 -32.22
CA HIS A 288 12.28 -35.56 -32.44
C HIS A 288 11.25 -34.55 -31.89
N GLY A 289 10.96 -34.61 -30.59
CA GLY A 289 10.19 -33.59 -29.88
C GLY A 289 10.96 -32.27 -29.70
N ILE A 290 10.26 -31.17 -29.38
CA ILE A 290 10.92 -29.88 -29.08
C ILE A 290 11.83 -29.98 -27.85
N PHE A 291 11.46 -30.76 -26.83
CA PHE A 291 12.27 -30.92 -25.63
C PHE A 291 13.68 -31.49 -25.93
N PRO A 292 13.85 -32.70 -26.50
CA PRO A 292 15.18 -33.24 -26.76
C PRO A 292 15.98 -32.47 -27.82
N CYS A 293 15.33 -31.77 -28.76
CA CYS A 293 16.03 -31.05 -29.82
C CYS A 293 16.48 -29.64 -29.43
N HIS A 294 15.70 -28.91 -28.63
CA HIS A 294 15.89 -27.46 -28.46
C HIS A 294 16.03 -27.00 -27.00
N VAL A 295 15.76 -27.84 -25.99
CA VAL A 295 16.01 -27.48 -24.59
C VAL A 295 17.44 -27.79 -24.22
N GLU A 296 18.26 -26.76 -23.98
CA GLU A 296 19.65 -26.89 -23.54
C GLU A 296 19.72 -27.22 -22.04
N GLU A 297 19.15 -26.35 -21.20
CA GLU A 297 19.23 -26.39 -19.74
C GLU A 297 17.85 -26.17 -19.12
N CYS A 298 17.60 -26.75 -17.94
CA CYS A 298 16.44 -26.42 -17.11
C CYS A 298 16.80 -26.56 -15.61
N GLU A 299 16.95 -25.44 -14.90
CA GLU A 299 17.63 -25.40 -13.59
C GLU A 299 16.95 -24.43 -12.60
N ILE A 300 17.23 -24.60 -11.31
CA ILE A 300 16.72 -23.77 -10.20
C ILE A 300 17.69 -22.62 -9.93
N MET A 301 17.18 -21.38 -9.82
CA MET A 301 18.00 -20.17 -9.60
C MET A 301 18.41 -20.02 -8.13
N ASP A 302 19.28 -20.91 -7.64
CA ASP A 302 19.63 -21.03 -6.22
C ASP A 302 20.23 -19.75 -5.58
N HIS A 303 20.72 -18.79 -6.35
CA HIS A 303 21.14 -17.47 -5.83
C HIS A 303 19.97 -16.59 -5.33
N PHE A 304 18.72 -16.88 -5.75
CA PHE A 304 17.50 -16.30 -5.16
C PHE A 304 17.05 -17.01 -3.86
N ARG A 305 17.75 -18.06 -3.41
CA ARG A 305 17.52 -18.68 -2.10
C ARG A 305 17.84 -17.69 -1.00
N ARG A 306 16.89 -17.47 -0.10
CA ARG A 306 16.96 -16.42 0.95
C ARG A 306 18.03 -16.69 2.00
N GLY A 307 18.38 -17.97 2.18
CA GLY A 307 19.44 -18.44 3.07
C GLY A 307 20.84 -18.47 2.47
N ASN A 308 21.10 -17.82 1.32
CA ASN A 308 22.42 -17.87 0.68
C ASN A 308 23.53 -17.24 1.56
N SER A 309 24.75 -17.75 1.44
CA SER A 309 25.84 -17.55 2.41
C SER A 309 26.27 -16.09 2.57
N GLU A 310 26.22 -15.31 1.49
CA GLU A 310 26.58 -13.87 1.47
C GLU A 310 25.66 -13.01 2.36
N ASN A 311 24.43 -13.47 2.64
CA ASN A 311 23.47 -12.80 3.52
C ASN A 311 23.45 -13.36 4.97
N MET A 312 24.30 -14.34 5.30
CA MET A 312 24.22 -15.10 6.56
C MET A 312 25.16 -14.60 7.66
N SER A 313 24.84 -13.46 8.29
CA SER A 313 25.43 -13.09 9.58
C SER A 313 24.91 -14.00 10.70
N MET A 314 25.68 -15.04 11.06
CA MET A 314 25.29 -16.00 12.09
C MET A 314 25.20 -15.37 13.49
N TRP A 315 24.01 -15.41 14.09
CA TRP A 315 23.81 -15.09 15.51
C TRP A 315 23.17 -16.24 16.29
N LYS A 316 23.74 -16.55 17.45
CA LYS A 316 23.21 -17.56 18.38
C LYS A 316 22.06 -16.97 19.19
N GLY A 317 20.83 -17.48 18.99
CA GLY A 317 19.72 -17.24 19.94
C GLY A 317 18.40 -16.67 19.39
N GLY A 318 18.04 -16.92 18.13
CA GLY A 318 16.67 -16.70 17.62
C GLY A 318 16.60 -16.27 16.15
N ARG A 319 15.89 -17.04 15.31
CA ARG A 319 15.74 -16.73 13.87
C ARG A 319 14.55 -15.79 13.64
N SER A 320 14.82 -14.49 13.47
CA SER A 320 13.86 -13.53 12.90
C SER A 320 14.50 -12.24 12.37
N SER A 321 15.69 -12.31 11.76
CA SER A 321 16.00 -11.37 10.69
C SER A 321 15.04 -11.63 9.52
N LYS A 322 14.57 -10.58 8.87
CA LYS A 322 13.54 -10.66 7.83
C LYS A 322 14.18 -11.10 6.51
N LEU A 323 14.25 -12.42 6.29
CA LEU A 323 14.77 -13.02 5.06
C LEU A 323 14.11 -12.38 3.82
N GLU A 324 14.94 -11.87 2.91
CA GLU A 324 14.53 -11.22 1.67
C GLU A 324 14.28 -12.27 0.57
N GLY A 325 13.56 -11.95 -0.52
CA GLY A 325 13.11 -12.95 -1.50
C GLY A 325 11.78 -13.65 -1.16
N SER A 326 11.27 -14.49 -2.07
CA SER A 326 10.00 -15.22 -1.94
C SER A 326 10.16 -16.52 -1.11
N ASP A 327 9.07 -17.20 -0.75
CA ASP A 327 9.14 -18.61 -0.31
C ASP A 327 9.31 -19.62 -1.43
N HIS A 328 9.21 -19.17 -2.68
CA HIS A 328 9.62 -19.94 -3.84
C HIS A 328 11.02 -19.50 -4.32
N ILE A 329 11.70 -20.36 -5.07
CA ILE A 329 12.92 -20.05 -5.82
C ILE A 329 12.55 -20.12 -7.31
N PRO A 330 13.02 -19.20 -8.18
CA PRO A 330 12.74 -19.26 -9.61
C PRO A 330 13.28 -20.55 -10.25
N VAL A 331 12.58 -21.03 -11.28
CA VAL A 331 13.05 -22.08 -12.18
C VAL A 331 13.19 -21.48 -13.58
N TYR A 332 14.20 -21.85 -14.34
CA TYR A 332 14.38 -21.39 -15.72
C TYR A 332 14.63 -22.53 -16.69
N VAL A 333 14.40 -22.27 -17.97
CA VAL A 333 14.74 -23.12 -19.11
C VAL A 333 15.43 -22.29 -20.19
N VAL A 334 16.43 -22.87 -20.85
CA VAL A 334 17.16 -22.25 -21.97
C VAL A 334 16.83 -23.02 -23.25
N LEU A 335 16.43 -22.28 -24.29
CA LEU A 335 16.02 -22.81 -25.58
C LEU A 335 16.96 -22.35 -26.70
N ASN A 336 17.48 -23.29 -27.49
CA ASN A 336 18.37 -23.01 -28.62
C ASN A 336 17.71 -23.33 -29.97
N GLU A 337 18.27 -22.73 -31.01
CA GLU A 337 17.88 -22.96 -32.42
C GLU A 337 16.39 -22.68 -32.73
N ILE A 338 15.72 -21.84 -31.93
CA ILE A 338 14.41 -21.28 -32.29
C ILE A 338 14.62 -20.23 -33.39
N PRO A 339 13.87 -20.29 -34.51
CA PRO A 339 13.92 -19.27 -35.56
C PRO A 339 13.44 -17.89 -35.09
N GLU A 340 13.75 -16.85 -35.88
CA GLU A 340 13.17 -15.51 -35.71
C GLU A 340 11.74 -15.45 -36.26
N LEU A 341 10.91 -14.57 -35.68
CA LEU A 341 9.53 -14.36 -36.14
C LEU A 341 9.46 -13.34 -37.30
N PRO A 342 8.44 -13.45 -38.18
CA PRO A 342 8.05 -12.34 -39.05
C PRO A 342 7.71 -11.10 -38.22
N VAL A 343 8.07 -9.90 -38.72
CA VAL A 343 7.86 -8.64 -37.99
C VAL A 343 6.41 -8.46 -37.56
N HIS A 344 6.16 -8.31 -36.26
CA HIS A 344 4.83 -8.04 -35.72
C HIS A 344 4.81 -6.97 -34.62
N ASN A 345 3.60 -6.62 -34.18
CA ASN A 345 3.32 -5.66 -33.14
C ASN A 345 2.99 -6.34 -31.80
N THR A 346 3.10 -5.61 -30.69
CA THR A 346 2.58 -6.05 -29.39
C THR A 346 1.05 -6.19 -29.42
N PRO A 347 0.47 -7.32 -28.98
CA PRO A 347 -0.97 -7.57 -28.96
C PRO A 347 -1.78 -6.56 -28.15
N SER A 348 -3.03 -6.34 -28.54
CA SER A 348 -3.95 -5.37 -27.91
C SER A 348 -4.29 -5.66 -26.44
N SER A 349 -4.08 -6.90 -25.99
CA SER A 349 -4.21 -7.36 -24.59
C SER A 349 -3.01 -7.00 -23.69
N ALA A 350 -1.92 -6.46 -24.24
CA ALA A 350 -0.77 -6.02 -23.45
C ALA A 350 -1.11 -4.85 -22.51
N ALA A 351 -0.47 -4.87 -21.33
CA ALA A 351 -0.71 -3.92 -20.24
C ALA A 351 -0.52 -2.45 -20.65
N ARG A 352 0.36 -2.16 -21.62
CA ARG A 352 0.58 -0.80 -22.16
C ARG A 352 -0.68 -0.14 -22.74
N TYR A 353 -1.67 -0.94 -23.15
CA TYR A 353 -2.92 -0.46 -23.74
C TYR A 353 -4.06 -0.28 -22.73
N LEU A 354 -3.90 -0.77 -21.50
CA LEU A 354 -4.92 -0.69 -20.45
C LEU A 354 -5.16 0.76 -20.02
N PRO A 355 -6.41 1.25 -19.99
CA PRO A 355 -6.74 2.63 -19.61
C PRO A 355 -6.19 3.04 -18.24
N GLU A 356 -6.15 2.11 -17.28
CA GLU A 356 -5.67 2.30 -15.92
C GLU A 356 -4.18 2.65 -15.87
N ILE A 357 -3.37 2.01 -16.73
CA ILE A 357 -1.91 2.19 -16.79
C ILE A 357 -1.54 3.38 -17.68
N ARG A 358 -2.32 3.61 -18.74
CA ARG A 358 -2.13 4.70 -19.73
C ARG A 358 -2.50 6.11 -19.22
N GLY A 359 -3.07 6.19 -18.01
CA GLY A 359 -3.93 7.27 -17.52
C GLY A 359 -3.33 8.65 -17.19
N ARG A 360 -2.27 9.16 -17.86
CA ARG A 360 -1.92 10.60 -17.74
C ARG A 360 -1.21 11.32 -18.89
N GLN A 361 -1.04 10.71 -20.06
CA GLN A 361 -0.55 11.43 -21.25
C GLN A 361 -1.63 11.52 -22.33
N GLN A 362 -2.24 12.69 -22.50
CA GLN A 362 -3.06 12.95 -23.69
C GLN A 362 -2.12 13.02 -24.90
N SER A 363 -2.13 11.99 -25.75
CA SER A 363 -1.49 12.12 -27.06
C SER A 363 -2.26 13.14 -27.88
N ILE A 364 -1.56 14.10 -28.49
CA ILE A 364 -2.16 15.15 -29.34
C ILE A 364 -3.06 14.54 -30.43
N VAL A 365 -2.71 13.36 -30.95
CA VAL A 365 -3.52 12.56 -31.89
C VAL A 365 -4.94 12.26 -31.36
N SER A 366 -5.11 11.99 -30.06
CA SER A 366 -6.42 11.74 -29.44
C SER A 366 -7.26 13.01 -29.25
N PHE A 367 -6.60 14.16 -29.13
CA PHE A 367 -7.25 15.48 -29.08
C PHE A 367 -7.71 15.88 -30.49
N LEU A 368 -6.83 15.75 -31.49
CA LEU A 368 -7.12 16.04 -32.90
C LEU A 368 -8.25 15.14 -33.46
N ARG A 369 -8.25 13.83 -33.17
CA ARG A 369 -9.35 12.94 -33.56
C ARG A 369 -10.69 13.28 -32.90
N LYS A 370 -10.72 13.98 -31.75
CA LYS A 370 -11.96 14.47 -31.14
C LYS A 370 -12.50 15.75 -31.80
N GLY A 371 -11.64 16.56 -32.42
CA GLY A 371 -12.08 17.70 -33.23
C GLY A 371 -12.91 17.25 -34.44
N MET A 372 -12.37 16.32 -35.23
CA MET A 372 -12.99 15.84 -36.49
C MET A 372 -14.29 15.04 -36.33
N ILE A 373 -14.76 14.78 -35.10
CA ILE A 373 -16.01 14.04 -34.85
C ILE A 373 -17.16 14.99 -34.44
N TYR A 374 -16.87 16.26 -34.13
CA TYR A 374 -17.89 17.23 -33.72
C TYR A 374 -18.51 18.04 -34.87
N GLU A 375 -17.81 18.25 -35.98
CA GLU A 375 -18.38 18.98 -37.14
C GLU A 375 -19.37 18.14 -37.97
N HIS A 376 -19.36 16.81 -37.82
CA HIS A 376 -20.13 15.91 -38.68
C HIS A 376 -21.49 15.45 -38.11
N LYS A 377 -22.00 16.09 -37.04
CA LYS A 377 -23.27 15.72 -36.39
C LYS A 377 -24.35 16.80 -36.29
N ASP A 378 -24.01 18.09 -36.42
CA ASP A 378 -25.01 19.16 -36.42
C ASP A 378 -25.52 19.55 -37.82
N ALA A 379 -25.14 18.78 -38.86
CA ALA A 379 -25.50 19.01 -40.26
C ALA A 379 -26.53 18.01 -40.86
N MET A 380 -27.28 17.27 -40.02
CA MET A 380 -28.41 16.43 -40.49
C MET A 380 -29.60 16.42 -39.52
N PHE A 381 -30.26 17.56 -39.33
CA PHE A 381 -31.73 17.67 -39.24
C PHE A 381 -32.14 19.15 -39.34
N MET A 382 -33.34 19.43 -39.86
CA MET A 382 -33.90 20.77 -40.16
C MET A 382 -33.28 21.50 -41.36
N HIS A 383 -33.74 21.19 -42.57
CA HIS A 383 -34.89 21.91 -43.15
C HIS A 383 -35.43 21.21 -44.42
N ARG A 384 -36.75 21.24 -44.59
CA ARG A 384 -37.45 21.05 -45.88
C ARG A 384 -38.56 22.10 -45.94
N ALA A 385 -38.38 23.13 -46.75
CA ALA A 385 -39.41 24.03 -47.23
C ALA A 385 -38.87 24.80 -48.45
N ASP A 386 -39.77 25.05 -49.39
CA ASP A 386 -39.80 26.17 -50.36
C ASP A 386 -38.65 26.36 -51.37
N GLU A 387 -38.97 25.92 -52.60
CA GLU A 387 -38.79 26.57 -53.91
C GLU A 387 -37.84 27.80 -54.06
N SER A 388 -36.97 27.78 -55.09
CA SER A 388 -37.14 28.64 -56.30
C SER A 388 -35.90 28.64 -57.24
N CYS A 389 -36.20 28.56 -58.54
CA CYS A 389 -35.48 28.95 -59.77
C CYS A 389 -33.98 29.39 -59.77
N CYS A 390 -33.25 28.82 -60.76
CA CYS A 390 -32.29 29.45 -61.72
C CYS A 390 -31.15 30.38 -61.22
N GLY A 391 -29.92 30.30 -61.75
CA GLY A 391 -29.35 29.45 -62.81
C GLY A 391 -28.00 30.00 -63.33
N ASP A 392 -27.35 29.26 -64.23
CA ASP A 392 -26.25 29.69 -65.14
C ASP A 392 -24.87 30.10 -64.52
N PHE A 393 -23.70 29.91 -65.16
CA PHE A 393 -23.33 29.29 -66.45
C PHE A 393 -21.84 28.83 -66.51
N LEU A 394 -21.55 27.74 -67.26
CA LEU A 394 -20.31 27.35 -68.00
C LEU A 394 -18.90 27.42 -67.35
N GLU A 395 -17.87 26.65 -67.78
CA GLU A 395 -17.67 25.57 -68.79
C GLU A 395 -16.82 24.44 -68.09
N SER A 396 -16.24 23.36 -68.64
CA SER A 396 -15.87 22.95 -70.00
C SER A 396 -15.84 21.39 -70.17
N LYS A 397 -15.15 20.93 -71.23
CA LYS A 397 -14.89 19.56 -71.70
C LYS A 397 -14.31 18.61 -70.62
N ALA A 398 -14.66 17.33 -70.49
CA ALA A 398 -15.12 16.24 -71.39
C ALA A 398 -14.02 15.31 -71.96
N ILE A 399 -14.20 13.98 -71.77
CA ILE A 399 -14.06 12.86 -72.73
C ILE A 399 -14.55 11.55 -72.04
N TYR A 400 -14.96 10.52 -72.81
CA TYR A 400 -15.73 9.32 -72.38
C TYR A 400 -15.03 7.98 -72.63
N LYS A 401 -15.58 6.92 -71.98
CA LYS A 401 -15.70 5.45 -72.33
C LYS A 401 -15.14 4.54 -71.22
N GLU A 402 -15.67 3.36 -70.83
CA GLU A 402 -16.73 2.36 -71.17
C GLU A 402 -16.11 0.95 -70.94
N GLU A 403 -16.92 -0.10 -70.76
CA GLU A 403 -16.48 -1.46 -70.31
C GLU A 403 -16.26 -2.48 -71.48
N PRO A 404 -16.45 -3.81 -71.31
CA PRO A 404 -15.43 -4.84 -71.03
C PRO A 404 -15.22 -5.83 -72.21
N PRO A 405 -14.56 -7.00 -72.00
CA PRO A 405 -15.24 -8.27 -72.34
C PRO A 405 -14.86 -9.54 -71.51
N THR A 406 -15.48 -10.67 -71.88
CA THR A 406 -15.47 -12.06 -71.35
C THR A 406 -14.25 -12.92 -71.79
N ASP A 407 -13.97 -14.17 -71.33
CA ASP A 407 -14.73 -15.41 -71.67
C ASP A 407 -14.18 -16.75 -71.10
N ILE A 408 -15.05 -17.80 -71.10
CA ILE A 408 -14.78 -19.28 -71.20
C ILE A 408 -13.93 -19.95 -70.08
N ALA A 409 -14.22 -21.14 -69.49
CA ALA A 409 -15.07 -22.31 -69.76
C ALA A 409 -15.46 -23.05 -68.42
N LYS A 410 -15.78 -24.36 -68.34
CA LYS A 410 -17.02 -25.10 -68.74
C LYS A 410 -17.01 -26.56 -68.20
N PHE A 411 -18.09 -27.00 -67.52
CA PHE A 411 -18.49 -28.41 -67.25
C PHE A 411 -17.51 -29.29 -66.39
N SER A 412 -17.89 -30.41 -65.76
CA SER A 412 -19.13 -31.25 -65.79
C SER A 412 -19.49 -31.90 -64.42
N GLU A 413 -20.75 -32.40 -64.37
CA GLU A 413 -21.36 -33.54 -63.62
C GLU A 413 -20.47 -34.57 -62.87
N GLY A 414 -20.95 -35.34 -61.87
CA GLY A 414 -22.29 -35.42 -61.22
C GLY A 414 -22.55 -36.75 -60.47
N ASN A 415 -23.57 -36.79 -59.57
CA ASN A 415 -24.11 -37.95 -58.79
C ASN A 415 -23.16 -38.60 -57.75
N ASP A 416 -23.58 -39.30 -56.68
CA ASP A 416 -24.84 -39.87 -56.14
C ASP A 416 -24.77 -39.85 -54.57
N LEU A 417 -25.77 -40.10 -53.69
CA LEU A 417 -27.24 -40.12 -53.68
C LEU A 417 -27.73 -40.19 -52.19
N GLN A 418 -29.05 -40.01 -51.93
CA GLN A 418 -29.79 -40.18 -50.65
C GLN A 418 -29.58 -39.07 -49.59
N SER A 419 -30.56 -38.34 -49.05
CA SER A 419 -31.95 -38.61 -48.53
C SER A 419 -31.95 -39.35 -47.18
N VAL A 420 -32.67 -38.97 -46.10
CA VAL A 420 -34.01 -38.34 -45.93
C VAL A 420 -33.98 -37.48 -44.63
N ILE A 421 -34.22 -36.15 -44.64
CA ILE A 421 -35.48 -35.46 -44.29
C ILE A 421 -36.00 -35.80 -42.86
N LYS A 422 -36.25 -34.84 -41.93
CA LYS A 422 -37.42 -33.93 -41.96
C LYS A 422 -37.31 -32.72 -41.00
N ARG A 423 -37.93 -31.60 -41.37
CA ARG A 423 -38.21 -30.42 -40.51
C ARG A 423 -39.68 -30.39 -40.06
N LYS A 424 -39.97 -29.82 -38.88
CA LYS A 424 -40.99 -28.78 -38.56
C LYS A 424 -41.19 -28.73 -37.01
N ASN A 425 -41.40 -27.62 -36.29
CA ASN A 425 -41.84 -26.23 -36.54
C ASN A 425 -43.34 -25.94 -36.28
N ARG A 426 -43.60 -25.13 -35.24
CA ARG A 426 -44.66 -24.11 -35.04
C ARG A 426 -46.01 -24.46 -34.36
N ASP A 427 -46.22 -23.75 -33.24
CA ASP A 427 -47.40 -23.14 -32.59
C ASP A 427 -48.86 -23.66 -32.70
N GLN A 428 -49.54 -23.56 -31.53
CA GLN A 428 -50.81 -22.86 -31.26
C GLN A 428 -52.16 -23.61 -31.08
N LEU A 429 -52.96 -23.03 -30.15
CA LEU A 429 -54.44 -23.01 -30.00
C LEU A 429 -55.20 -24.08 -29.15
N LEU A 430 -55.67 -23.58 -27.98
CA LEU A 430 -57.05 -23.64 -27.41
C LEU A 430 -57.59 -24.83 -26.55
N ASN A 431 -58.06 -24.39 -25.36
CA ASN A 431 -59.31 -24.68 -24.62
C ASN A 431 -59.61 -25.94 -23.75
N GLU A 432 -60.19 -25.60 -22.59
CA GLU A 432 -61.32 -26.25 -21.85
C GLU A 432 -61.12 -27.44 -20.89
N GLY A 433 -62.03 -27.51 -19.89
CA GLY A 433 -62.30 -28.66 -18.99
C GLY A 433 -61.25 -28.97 -17.90
N SER A 434 -61.26 -28.48 -16.64
CA SER A 434 -62.30 -28.29 -15.60
C SER A 434 -62.62 -29.52 -14.73
N SER A 435 -62.76 -29.27 -13.40
CA SER A 435 -63.37 -30.10 -12.33
C SER A 435 -62.57 -31.22 -11.61
N GLY A 436 -62.90 -31.47 -10.32
CA GLY A 436 -62.41 -32.59 -9.47
C GLY A 436 -61.27 -32.24 -8.48
N ASN A 437 -61.48 -31.63 -7.30
CA ASN A 437 -62.03 -32.15 -6.03
C ASN A 437 -61.34 -33.42 -5.46
N SER A 438 -61.09 -33.59 -4.15
CA SER A 438 -61.37 -32.76 -2.94
C SER A 438 -60.66 -33.32 -1.66
N HIS A 439 -60.77 -32.59 -0.54
CA HIS A 439 -60.54 -32.95 0.88
C HIS A 439 -59.12 -32.66 1.44
N ASN A 440 -58.87 -31.78 2.44
CA ASN A 440 -59.58 -31.26 3.64
C ASN A 440 -59.40 -32.14 4.91
N SER A 441 -59.27 -31.62 6.14
CA SER A 441 -59.00 -30.24 6.64
C SER A 441 -58.72 -30.19 8.15
N THR A 442 -57.98 -29.18 8.61
CA THR A 442 -58.10 -28.51 9.94
C THR A 442 -57.26 -27.21 9.85
N ALA A 443 -57.78 -25.97 9.88
CA ALA A 443 -58.65 -25.29 10.87
C ALA A 443 -57.90 -25.02 12.21
N THR A 444 -57.89 -23.81 12.82
CA THR A 444 -58.95 -22.79 12.90
C THR A 444 -58.41 -21.35 13.17
N LEU A 445 -58.85 -20.36 12.36
CA LEU A 445 -59.51 -19.04 12.66
C LEU A 445 -59.20 -18.25 13.99
N LEU A 446 -59.32 -16.91 14.14
CA LEU A 446 -59.64 -15.75 13.25
C LEU A 446 -59.41 -14.36 13.94
N ALA A 447 -59.84 -13.28 13.26
CA ALA A 447 -60.12 -11.89 13.69
C ALA A 447 -58.90 -10.94 13.75
N THR A 448 -58.78 -9.82 13.01
CA THR A 448 -59.72 -8.80 12.43
C THR A 448 -60.40 -7.92 13.50
N GLN A 449 -60.31 -6.59 13.48
CA GLN A 449 -60.96 -5.70 12.50
C GLN A 449 -60.47 -4.22 12.51
N SER A 450 -60.86 -3.48 11.46
CA SER A 450 -61.36 -2.07 11.45
C SER A 450 -60.45 -0.83 11.66
N ARG A 451 -60.12 -0.21 10.51
CA ARG A 451 -60.56 1.14 10.05
C ARG A 451 -60.17 2.44 10.80
N LYS A 452 -59.62 3.37 9.97
CA LYS A 452 -59.75 4.87 9.99
C LYS A 452 -58.98 5.65 11.09
N ALA A 453 -58.58 6.91 10.88
CA ALA A 453 -58.30 7.69 9.65
C ALA A 453 -57.66 9.07 9.95
N SER A 454 -56.74 9.53 9.09
CA SER A 454 -56.41 10.95 8.73
C SER A 454 -56.08 11.97 9.85
N PHE A 455 -55.45 13.14 9.65
CA PHE A 455 -55.01 13.97 8.51
C PHE A 455 -53.57 14.52 8.80
N SER A 456 -52.80 15.22 7.96
CA SER A 456 -52.90 15.81 6.60
C SER A 456 -51.52 15.69 5.90
N CYS A 457 -51.38 15.54 4.57
CA CYS A 457 -51.44 16.57 3.50
C CYS A 457 -50.49 17.77 3.75
N ILE A 458 -49.73 18.32 2.78
CA ILE A 458 -50.01 18.48 1.32
C ILE A 458 -48.80 18.14 0.41
N LYS A 459 -49.11 17.84 -0.88
CA LYS A 459 -48.24 17.64 -2.06
C LYS A 459 -47.24 18.80 -2.28
N ALA A 460 -45.97 18.60 -2.62
CA ALA A 460 -45.43 18.26 -3.95
C ALA A 460 -45.89 19.15 -5.12
N VAL A 461 -44.93 19.68 -5.92
CA VAL A 461 -44.96 19.85 -7.39
C VAL A 461 -43.57 20.30 -7.89
N SER A 462 -43.12 19.80 -9.03
CA SER A 462 -41.92 20.29 -9.74
C SER A 462 -42.32 21.30 -10.81
N ASN A 463 -41.49 22.30 -11.13
CA ASN A 463 -41.58 22.91 -12.45
C ASN A 463 -40.27 23.51 -12.99
N LYS A 464 -40.11 23.45 -14.31
CA LYS A 464 -39.00 24.04 -15.07
C LYS A 464 -39.23 25.54 -15.30
N LYS A 465 -38.14 26.30 -15.45
CA LYS A 465 -38.02 27.41 -16.44
C LYS A 465 -36.58 27.46 -16.98
N ASN A 466 -36.36 28.13 -18.11
CA ASN A 466 -35.24 27.82 -19.02
C ASN A 466 -34.76 29.06 -19.80
N LYS A 467 -33.42 29.30 -19.83
CA LYS A 467 -32.68 30.33 -20.62
C LYS A 467 -33.08 31.81 -20.38
N HIS A 468 -32.33 32.86 -20.75
CA HIS A 468 -31.09 33.09 -21.56
C HIS A 468 -30.11 34.00 -20.72
N ASN A 469 -28.90 34.47 -21.09
CA ASN A 469 -28.16 34.52 -22.37
C ASN A 469 -26.61 34.65 -22.21
N LEU A 470 -25.90 34.76 -23.37
CA LEU A 470 -24.68 35.53 -23.76
C LEU A 470 -24.05 36.55 -22.76
N SER A 471 -22.76 36.95 -22.81
CA SER A 471 -21.54 36.61 -23.62
C SER A 471 -20.31 37.21 -22.88
N SER A 472 -19.09 36.65 -22.84
CA SER A 472 -18.12 36.63 -23.96
C SER A 472 -16.78 35.97 -23.56
N GLN A 473 -15.97 35.54 -24.54
CA GLN A 473 -14.57 35.10 -24.38
C GLN A 473 -13.60 36.14 -24.98
N PRO A 474 -12.40 36.31 -24.41
CA PRO A 474 -11.19 36.66 -25.15
C PRO A 474 -10.57 35.39 -25.77
N THR A 475 -10.24 35.41 -27.06
CA THR A 475 -9.65 34.26 -27.76
C THR A 475 -8.12 34.25 -27.69
N ILE A 476 -7.51 33.07 -27.60
CA ILE A 476 -6.05 32.91 -27.71
C ILE A 476 -5.67 33.07 -29.19
N LYS A 477 -5.32 34.29 -29.60
CA LYS A 477 -4.74 34.56 -30.93
C LYS A 477 -3.62 35.63 -30.94
N SER A 478 -3.05 35.94 -29.79
CA SER A 478 -1.99 36.94 -29.58
C SER A 478 -0.58 36.37 -29.33
N PHE A 479 -0.42 35.05 -29.18
CA PHE A 479 0.83 34.43 -28.71
C PHE A 479 1.84 33.99 -29.78
N PHE A 480 1.61 34.32 -31.06
CA PHE A 480 2.52 33.99 -32.16
C PHE A 480 2.81 35.19 -33.07
N GLN A 481 3.62 36.13 -32.59
CA GLN A 481 4.33 37.09 -33.43
C GLN A 481 5.77 37.27 -32.92
N GLN A 482 6.75 37.12 -33.83
CA GLN A 482 8.15 37.49 -33.59
C GLN A 482 8.40 38.93 -34.08
N PRO A 483 8.99 39.81 -33.28
CA PRO A 483 9.59 41.05 -33.77
C PRO A 483 10.95 40.77 -34.46
N LYS A 484 11.24 41.51 -35.54
CA LYS A 484 12.59 41.60 -36.14
C LYS A 484 13.34 42.83 -35.59
N SER A 485 14.59 43.02 -36.01
CA SER A 485 15.61 43.85 -35.33
C SER A 485 15.89 45.23 -35.95
N LYS A 486 16.66 46.05 -35.20
CA LYS A 486 17.35 47.34 -35.54
C LYS A 486 16.53 48.65 -35.45
N PRO A 487 17.17 49.83 -35.30
CA PRO A 487 18.42 50.15 -34.55
C PRO A 487 18.43 51.51 -33.77
N GLY A 488 19.36 51.66 -32.82
CA GLY A 488 19.80 52.94 -32.19
C GLY A 488 18.82 53.59 -31.17
N ASP A 489 19.23 54.40 -30.19
CA ASP A 489 20.52 54.76 -29.56
C ASP A 489 20.21 55.50 -28.23
N GLY A 490 21.10 55.84 -27.27
CA GLY A 490 22.57 55.77 -27.14
C GLY A 490 23.01 56.40 -25.78
N SER A 491 24.27 56.86 -25.64
CA SER A 491 24.87 57.52 -24.43
C SER A 491 25.08 56.61 -23.19
N THR A 492 26.30 56.14 -22.88
CA THR A 492 27.37 56.73 -22.01
C THR A 492 26.98 56.99 -20.54
N ASN A 493 27.79 56.74 -19.50
CA ASN A 493 29.24 56.42 -19.37
C ASN A 493 29.51 55.67 -18.01
N SER A 494 30.68 55.17 -17.56
CA SER A 494 32.09 55.19 -18.04
C SER A 494 32.95 53.96 -17.59
N LEU A 495 33.96 54.13 -16.73
CA LEU A 495 35.00 53.17 -16.23
C LEU A 495 35.15 53.29 -14.67
N VAL A 496 35.96 52.54 -13.89
CA VAL A 496 37.45 52.34 -13.87
C VAL A 496 37.86 51.06 -13.09
N THR A 497 39.10 50.58 -13.32
CA THR A 497 39.76 49.32 -12.89
C THR A 497 40.63 49.40 -11.60
N PRO A 498 41.20 48.30 -11.05
CA PRO A 498 41.89 48.22 -9.74
C PRO A 498 43.43 48.50 -9.81
N PRO A 499 44.26 48.28 -8.74
CA PRO A 499 44.95 46.97 -8.58
C PRO A 499 45.50 46.54 -7.17
N ASP A 500 45.91 45.26 -7.06
CA ASP A 500 47.17 44.67 -6.50
C ASP A 500 47.67 44.61 -5.01
N THR A 501 48.18 43.40 -4.64
CA THR A 501 49.39 43.04 -3.79
C THR A 501 49.35 43.18 -2.23
N LEU A 502 50.16 42.51 -1.36
CA LEU A 502 51.23 41.44 -1.43
C LEU A 502 51.51 40.78 -0.02
N ARG A 503 52.06 39.53 0.01
CA ARG A 503 52.86 38.83 1.09
C ARG A 503 52.20 38.50 2.46
N GLY A 504 52.68 37.51 3.25
CA GLY A 504 53.67 36.42 3.00
C GLY A 504 54.28 35.74 4.27
N MET A 505 54.95 34.58 4.08
CA MET A 505 55.79 33.77 5.02
C MET A 505 55.02 32.81 5.99
N ASP A 506 55.32 31.51 6.16
CA ASP A 506 56.56 30.71 6.43
C ASP A 506 56.98 30.75 7.93
N GLU A 507 57.44 29.68 8.63
CA GLU A 507 58.01 28.37 8.20
C GLU A 507 57.83 27.20 9.25
N LEU A 508 58.58 26.09 9.09
CA LEU A 508 58.48 24.71 9.67
C LEU A 508 58.63 24.49 11.21
N HIS A 509 58.15 23.34 11.72
CA HIS A 509 58.99 22.23 12.27
C HIS A 509 58.24 20.90 12.64
N ASP A 510 58.92 19.75 12.42
CA ASP A 510 58.59 18.31 12.76
C ASP A 510 59.53 17.86 13.94
N PRO A 511 59.50 16.64 14.59
CA PRO A 511 58.87 15.37 14.17
C PRO A 511 58.27 14.39 15.22
N LYS A 512 57.61 13.33 14.69
CA LYS A 512 57.61 11.87 15.01
C LYS A 512 58.28 11.38 16.32
N ASN A 513 57.85 10.29 16.99
CA ASN A 513 57.52 8.95 16.45
C ASN A 513 56.78 8.02 17.48
N ASP A 514 56.56 6.75 17.14
CA ASP A 514 55.82 5.69 17.88
C ASP A 514 56.23 5.39 19.34
N CYS A 515 55.28 5.01 20.22
CA CYS A 515 55.07 3.60 20.66
C CYS A 515 53.93 3.42 21.72
N LEU A 516 53.44 2.18 21.87
CA LEU A 516 52.60 1.64 22.98
C LEU A 516 53.49 0.70 23.87
N PRO A 517 53.04 0.05 24.99
CA PRO A 517 51.67 -0.10 25.54
C PRO A 517 51.56 0.01 27.10
N GLU A 518 50.35 -0.29 27.64
CA GLU A 518 50.04 -0.78 29.02
C GLU A 518 50.39 0.10 30.27
N SER A 519 49.76 -0.05 31.46
CA SER A 519 48.37 -0.47 31.84
C SER A 519 48.07 -0.16 33.33
N ILE A 520 46.80 -0.32 33.75
CA ILE A 520 46.33 -0.70 35.13
C ILE A 520 46.23 0.37 36.27
N GLN A 521 45.12 0.25 37.05
CA GLN A 521 44.80 0.70 38.44
C GLN A 521 44.60 2.18 38.86
N CYS A 522 43.34 2.61 38.77
CA CYS A 522 42.45 3.06 39.89
C CYS A 522 42.97 3.04 41.35
N THR A 523 42.73 4.13 42.13
CA THR A 523 42.04 4.12 43.46
C THR A 523 41.72 5.53 44.00
N THR A 524 40.86 5.64 45.03
CA THR A 524 40.43 6.88 45.73
C THR A 524 40.84 6.86 47.22
N PRO A 525 40.95 8.04 47.88
CA PRO A 525 39.98 8.46 48.92
C PRO A 525 39.61 9.98 48.78
N ALA A 526 38.60 10.64 49.40
CA ALA A 526 37.93 10.58 50.71
C ALA A 526 38.79 11.14 51.89
N THR A 527 38.29 11.94 52.85
CA THR A 527 36.97 12.61 53.11
C THR A 527 37.09 14.15 52.85
N GLU A 528 36.59 15.19 53.55
CA GLU A 528 35.72 15.54 54.72
C GLU A 528 35.44 17.09 54.67
N ASP A 529 34.61 17.78 55.46
CA ASP A 529 33.14 17.72 55.71
C ASP A 529 32.62 19.13 56.19
N GLN A 530 31.29 19.31 56.31
CA GLN A 530 30.53 20.36 57.04
C GLN A 530 30.30 21.78 56.43
N GLY A 531 29.01 22.19 56.40
CA GLY A 531 28.55 23.55 56.09
C GLY A 531 27.10 23.60 55.56
N ASN A 532 26.08 23.44 56.41
CA ASN A 532 24.71 23.12 55.98
C ASN A 532 23.75 24.33 55.78
N SER A 533 22.92 24.26 54.73
CA SER A 533 21.54 24.80 54.75
C SER A 533 20.68 24.18 53.62
N ASP A 534 19.61 23.47 54.00
CA ASP A 534 18.55 22.91 53.15
C ASP A 534 17.78 24.03 52.37
N VAL A 535 17.13 23.82 51.22
CA VAL A 535 16.24 22.72 50.83
C VAL A 535 16.37 22.35 49.33
N PRO A 536 16.54 21.07 48.95
CA PRO A 536 16.55 20.63 47.55
C PRO A 536 15.17 20.15 47.05
N CYS A 537 14.76 20.61 45.86
CA CYS A 537 13.67 20.00 45.11
C CYS A 537 14.20 18.78 44.32
N SER A 538 13.43 17.69 44.26
CA SER A 538 13.78 16.47 43.53
C SER A 538 12.61 15.98 42.65
N LEU A 539 12.88 14.98 41.79
CA LEU A 539 12.06 14.50 40.66
C LEU A 539 12.32 15.28 39.34
N SER A 540 12.51 14.63 38.18
CA SER A 540 12.64 13.18 37.92
C SER A 540 13.40 12.87 36.62
N THR A 541 14.28 11.86 36.66
CA THR A 541 14.97 11.30 35.47
C THR A 541 14.57 9.85 35.14
N ASP A 542 13.78 9.20 35.99
CA ASP A 542 13.63 7.74 36.01
C ASP A 542 12.29 7.24 35.44
N LYS A 543 12.00 7.55 34.17
CA LYS A 543 10.83 6.97 33.45
C LYS A 543 11.10 6.41 32.05
N CYS A 544 12.19 6.78 31.38
CA CYS A 544 12.53 6.24 30.05
C CYS A 544 13.28 4.90 30.13
N ASN A 545 14.13 4.70 31.15
CA ASN A 545 14.90 3.47 31.33
C ASN A 545 14.00 2.26 31.65
N ASP A 546 12.98 2.42 32.49
CA ASP A 546 12.19 1.29 33.01
C ASP A 546 11.46 0.52 31.92
N ALA A 547 10.84 1.16 30.92
CA ALA A 547 10.20 0.45 29.82
C ALA A 547 11.18 -0.47 29.05
N THR A 548 12.43 -0.03 28.88
CA THR A 548 13.49 -0.79 28.21
C THR A 548 14.10 -1.85 29.13
N LEU A 549 14.29 -1.55 30.42
CA LEU A 549 14.76 -2.50 31.43
C LEU A 549 13.75 -3.61 31.67
N GLU A 550 12.46 -3.28 31.73
CA GLU A 550 11.38 -4.23 31.95
C GLU A 550 11.13 -5.09 30.70
N TRP A 551 11.23 -4.54 29.48
CA TRP A 551 11.29 -5.38 28.27
C TRP A 551 12.49 -6.33 28.25
N ARG A 552 13.68 -5.88 28.69
CA ARG A 552 14.86 -6.76 28.84
C ARG A 552 14.65 -7.82 29.94
N ARG A 553 14.07 -7.46 31.10
CA ARG A 553 13.72 -8.38 32.20
C ARG A 553 12.63 -9.37 31.78
N ILE A 554 11.65 -8.96 30.96
CA ILE A 554 10.61 -9.83 30.39
C ILE A 554 11.22 -10.79 29.37
N GLN A 555 12.07 -10.31 28.45
CA GLN A 555 12.82 -11.19 27.54
C GLN A 555 13.74 -12.16 28.29
N GLN A 556 14.42 -11.72 29.36
CA GLN A 556 15.23 -12.58 30.22
C GLN A 556 14.36 -13.60 30.96
N ARG A 557 13.28 -13.20 31.63
CA ARG A 557 12.36 -14.12 32.32
C ARG A 557 11.74 -15.14 31.36
N MET A 558 11.32 -14.71 30.16
CA MET A 558 10.86 -15.63 29.12
C MET A 558 11.97 -16.61 28.71
N LYS A 559 13.18 -16.13 28.39
CA LYS A 559 14.34 -17.01 28.09
C LYS A 559 14.67 -17.99 29.23
N MET A 560 14.40 -17.62 30.48
CA MET A 560 14.69 -18.43 31.68
C MET A 560 13.57 -19.40 32.10
N THR A 561 12.37 -19.36 31.49
CA THR A 561 11.25 -20.25 31.86
C THR A 561 10.60 -21.01 30.71
N LEU A 562 11.09 -20.87 29.48
CA LEU A 562 10.63 -21.70 28.35
C LEU A 562 11.15 -23.14 28.53
N PRO A 563 10.30 -24.18 28.36
CA PRO A 563 10.75 -25.55 28.49
C PRO A 563 11.83 -25.85 27.45
N LEU A 564 12.84 -26.62 27.83
CA LEU A 564 13.89 -27.04 26.92
C LEU A 564 13.38 -28.17 26.02
N CYS A 565 13.63 -28.06 24.72
CA CYS A 565 13.21 -29.08 23.77
C CYS A 565 13.94 -30.42 24.03
N LYS A 566 13.18 -31.53 23.97
CA LYS A 566 13.66 -32.86 24.38
C LYS A 566 14.90 -33.35 23.60
N GLY A 567 15.08 -32.93 22.35
CA GLY A 567 16.27 -33.22 21.55
C GLY A 567 17.46 -32.33 21.94
N HIS A 568 17.44 -31.07 21.50
CA HIS A 568 18.61 -30.17 21.58
C HIS A 568 18.87 -29.55 22.96
N ARG A 569 17.93 -29.68 23.91
CA ARG A 569 17.93 -28.98 25.21
C ARG A 569 17.96 -27.44 25.09
N GLU A 570 17.48 -26.91 23.97
CA GLU A 570 17.36 -25.46 23.72
C GLU A 570 15.98 -24.93 24.13
N PRO A 571 15.84 -23.65 24.55
CA PRO A 571 14.54 -23.05 24.90
C PRO A 571 13.53 -23.10 23.74
N CYS A 572 12.34 -23.63 23.99
CA CYS A 572 11.26 -23.72 22.99
C CYS A 572 10.65 -22.36 22.63
N ILE A 573 10.08 -22.25 21.43
CA ILE A 573 9.25 -21.11 21.00
C ILE A 573 7.80 -21.32 21.46
N PRO A 574 7.16 -20.34 22.12
CA PRO A 574 5.73 -20.38 22.42
C PRO A 574 4.89 -20.08 21.18
N ARG A 575 3.79 -20.80 21.00
CA ARG A 575 2.79 -20.63 19.94
C ARG A 575 1.39 -20.75 20.53
N SER A 576 0.38 -20.23 19.84
CA SER A 576 -1.03 -20.32 20.23
C SER A 576 -1.92 -20.84 19.09
N VAL A 577 -2.98 -21.56 19.45
CA VAL A 577 -3.93 -22.16 18.51
C VAL A 577 -4.87 -21.10 17.94
N LYS A 578 -5.04 -21.07 16.61
CA LYS A 578 -5.84 -20.05 15.88
C LYS A 578 -7.18 -20.53 15.30
N LYS A 579 -7.42 -21.84 15.22
CA LYS A 579 -8.68 -22.49 14.75
C LYS A 579 -8.98 -23.73 15.61
N GLY A 580 -10.23 -24.18 15.65
CA GLY A 580 -10.66 -25.44 16.30
C GLY A 580 -10.93 -25.35 17.81
N SER A 581 -11.23 -26.48 18.45
CA SER A 581 -11.68 -26.60 19.84
C SER A 581 -10.67 -26.13 20.91
N ASN A 582 -9.44 -25.82 20.53
CA ASN A 582 -8.36 -25.38 21.43
C ASN A 582 -7.94 -23.91 21.20
N ILE A 583 -8.71 -23.09 20.45
CA ILE A 583 -8.39 -21.67 20.18
C ILE A 583 -7.90 -20.93 21.44
N GLY A 584 -6.81 -20.17 21.28
CA GLY A 584 -6.19 -19.39 22.36
C GLY A 584 -5.29 -20.20 23.31
N ARG A 585 -5.37 -21.54 23.35
CA ARG A 585 -4.43 -22.36 24.14
C ARG A 585 -3.01 -22.22 23.63
N LEU A 586 -2.07 -22.20 24.57
CA LEU A 586 -0.64 -22.03 24.35
C LEU A 586 0.09 -23.37 24.40
N PHE A 587 1.07 -23.52 23.52
CA PHE A 587 1.95 -24.68 23.45
C PHE A 587 3.37 -24.24 23.07
N TYR A 588 4.35 -25.04 23.46
CA TYR A 588 5.77 -24.82 23.20
C TYR A 588 6.25 -25.81 22.14
N VAL A 589 7.06 -25.33 21.20
CA VAL A 589 7.71 -26.15 20.16
C VAL A 589 9.21 -25.90 20.10
N CYS A 590 9.99 -26.88 19.62
CA CYS A 590 11.43 -26.69 19.38
C CYS A 590 11.69 -25.42 18.53
N ALA A 591 12.72 -24.65 18.89
CA ALA A 591 13.04 -23.36 18.27
C ALA A 591 13.78 -23.47 16.92
N ARG A 592 14.34 -24.64 16.61
CA ARG A 592 15.05 -24.89 15.35
C ARG A 592 14.06 -25.03 14.18
N ALA A 593 14.50 -24.72 12.97
CA ALA A 593 13.64 -24.84 11.79
C ALA A 593 13.25 -26.30 11.47
N GLN A 594 12.10 -26.47 10.81
CA GLN A 594 11.69 -27.78 10.30
C GLN A 594 12.71 -28.28 9.27
N GLY A 595 13.03 -29.57 9.35
CA GLY A 595 14.03 -30.23 8.51
C GLY A 595 13.79 -31.74 8.47
N PRO A 596 14.57 -32.50 7.68
CA PRO A 596 14.43 -33.94 7.60
C PRO A 596 14.59 -34.60 8.98
N ALA A 597 13.77 -35.61 9.28
CA ALA A 597 13.82 -36.31 10.58
C ALA A 597 15.15 -37.03 10.85
N SER A 598 15.94 -37.29 9.80
CA SER A 598 17.31 -37.82 9.86
C SER A 598 18.35 -36.78 10.26
N ASN A 599 18.05 -35.48 10.20
CA ASN A 599 18.99 -34.43 10.57
C ASN A 599 18.85 -34.12 12.09
N PRO A 600 19.84 -34.47 12.93
CA PRO A 600 19.76 -34.22 14.37
C PRO A 600 19.74 -32.73 14.72
N GLU A 601 20.18 -31.85 13.80
CA GLU A 601 20.14 -30.41 13.98
C GLU A 601 18.79 -29.77 13.64
N ALA A 602 17.91 -30.47 12.90
CA ALA A 602 16.58 -29.98 12.55
C ALA A 602 15.61 -30.02 13.75
N ASN A 603 14.43 -29.42 13.61
CA ASN A 603 13.39 -29.40 14.65
C ASN A 603 13.09 -30.82 15.19
N CYS A 604 13.34 -31.05 16.48
CA CYS A 604 13.26 -32.39 17.10
C CYS A 604 11.83 -32.87 17.40
N GLY A 605 10.82 -32.32 16.71
CA GLY A 605 9.41 -32.65 16.91
C GLY A 605 8.86 -32.33 18.31
N HIS A 606 9.65 -31.69 19.18
CA HIS A 606 9.22 -31.42 20.54
C HIS A 606 8.00 -30.51 20.55
N PHE A 607 6.94 -30.99 21.18
CA PHE A 607 5.69 -30.29 21.42
C PHE A 607 5.28 -30.48 22.89
N GLN A 608 4.85 -29.41 23.56
CA GLN A 608 4.34 -29.45 24.93
C GLN A 608 3.24 -28.41 25.14
N TRP A 609 2.04 -28.83 25.54
CA TRP A 609 0.99 -27.92 26.00
C TRP A 609 1.45 -27.13 27.25
N ALA A 610 1.08 -25.85 27.34
CA ALA A 610 1.27 -25.10 28.57
C ALA A 610 0.34 -25.66 29.67
N THR A 611 0.93 -26.15 30.76
CA THR A 611 0.17 -26.83 31.83
C THR A 611 -0.61 -25.84 32.67
N VAL A 612 -1.95 -25.91 32.62
CA VAL A 612 -2.82 -25.19 33.55
C VAL A 612 -2.79 -25.91 34.90
N LYS A 613 -2.05 -25.36 35.88
CA LYS A 613 -2.10 -25.87 37.26
C LYS A 613 -3.46 -25.56 37.89
N SER A 614 -4.14 -26.60 38.39
CA SER A 614 -5.28 -26.48 39.29
C SER A 614 -4.87 -25.85 40.62
N LYS A 615 -5.81 -25.19 41.31
CA LYS A 615 -5.59 -24.66 42.66
C LYS A 615 -5.45 -25.80 43.67
N GLU A 616 -4.39 -25.76 44.46
CA GLU A 616 -4.32 -26.39 45.78
C GLU A 616 -4.11 -25.34 46.87
N LYS A 617 -4.22 -25.73 48.15
CA LYS A 617 -4.47 -24.82 49.27
C LYS A 617 -3.21 -24.14 49.82
N CYS A 618 -3.45 -23.09 50.61
CA CYS A 618 -2.43 -22.21 51.18
C CYS A 618 -1.52 -22.92 52.19
N GLY A 619 -0.24 -22.55 52.17
CA GLY A 619 0.79 -22.82 53.17
C GLY A 619 1.77 -21.63 53.17
N ASP A 620 2.35 -21.30 54.32
CA ASP A 620 2.84 -19.94 54.58
C ASP A 620 4.32 -19.67 54.18
N SER A 621 4.67 -18.37 54.15
CA SER A 621 5.99 -17.74 54.11
C SER A 621 6.69 -17.54 52.75
N GLY A 622 7.30 -16.35 52.59
CA GLY A 622 8.54 -16.17 51.81
C GLY A 622 8.46 -15.77 50.33
N LYS A 623 8.51 -14.45 50.04
CA LYS A 623 9.00 -13.82 48.78
C LYS A 623 8.37 -14.32 47.44
N LYS A 624 7.36 -13.59 46.95
CA LYS A 624 6.64 -13.87 45.69
C LYS A 624 7.51 -13.76 44.43
N GLY A 625 7.75 -14.88 43.75
CA GLY A 625 8.08 -14.93 42.31
C GLY A 625 6.81 -15.14 41.48
N GLY A 626 6.47 -14.21 40.58
CA GLY A 626 5.21 -14.25 39.81
C GLY A 626 5.17 -15.33 38.73
N ASN A 627 4.00 -15.94 38.54
CA ASN A 627 3.78 -17.08 37.65
C ASN A 627 3.48 -16.65 36.19
N PRO A 628 4.21 -17.13 35.15
CA PRO A 628 3.99 -16.72 33.76
C PRO A 628 2.57 -17.00 33.20
N LEU A 629 1.86 -17.99 33.74
CA LEU A 629 0.47 -18.28 33.36
C LEU A 629 -0.52 -17.24 33.91
N GLU A 630 -0.27 -16.72 35.11
CA GLU A 630 -1.02 -15.59 35.65
C GLU A 630 -0.71 -14.32 34.84
N ALA A 631 0.54 -14.12 34.39
CA ALA A 631 0.90 -12.98 33.55
C ALA A 631 0.19 -12.99 32.18
N MET A 632 0.06 -14.13 31.50
CA MET A 632 -0.71 -14.20 30.24
C MET A 632 -2.22 -14.19 30.45
N GLY A 633 -2.74 -14.78 31.54
CA GLY A 633 -4.14 -14.62 31.95
C GLY A 633 -4.46 -13.14 32.24
N ALA A 634 -3.57 -12.45 32.94
CA ALA A 634 -3.64 -11.01 33.20
C ALA A 634 -3.48 -10.19 31.92
N PHE A 635 -2.69 -10.62 30.92
CA PHE A 635 -2.59 -9.92 29.64
C PHE A 635 -3.87 -10.06 28.80
N PHE A 636 -4.45 -11.25 28.64
CA PHE A 636 -5.74 -11.37 27.93
C PHE A 636 -6.90 -10.72 28.69
N SER A 637 -6.88 -10.78 30.03
CA SER A 637 -7.79 -10.01 30.88
C SER A 637 -7.59 -8.50 30.71
N SER A 638 -6.34 -8.01 30.71
CA SER A 638 -6.05 -6.59 30.50
C SER A 638 -6.48 -6.15 29.11
N GLN A 639 -6.19 -6.88 28.03
CA GLN A 639 -6.69 -6.59 26.68
C GLN A 639 -8.22 -6.40 26.62
N VAL A 640 -8.98 -7.25 27.32
CA VAL A 640 -10.45 -7.14 27.39
C VAL A 640 -10.88 -5.96 28.29
N ASN A 641 -10.25 -5.78 29.44
CA ASN A 641 -10.57 -4.70 30.38
C ASN A 641 -10.17 -3.33 29.81
N ARG A 642 -9.10 -3.25 29.00
CA ARG A 642 -8.65 -2.06 28.28
C ARG A 642 -9.66 -1.65 27.23
N ARG A 643 -10.21 -2.61 26.46
CA ARG A 643 -11.33 -2.36 25.54
C ARG A 643 -12.58 -1.88 26.27
N LYS A 644 -12.91 -2.45 27.43
CA LYS A 644 -14.01 -1.97 28.29
C LYS A 644 -13.76 -0.53 28.76
N LEU A 645 -12.58 -0.23 29.29
CA LEU A 645 -12.19 1.10 29.78
C LEU A 645 -12.23 2.17 28.67
N VAL A 646 -11.65 1.87 27.50
CA VAL A 646 -11.74 2.72 26.30
C VAL A 646 -13.19 2.92 25.83
N THR A 647 -14.10 2.00 26.16
CA THR A 647 -15.52 2.14 25.85
C THR A 647 -16.26 2.97 26.90
N SER A 648 -15.98 2.77 28.19
CA SER A 648 -16.61 3.53 29.27
C SER A 648 -16.19 5.00 29.27
N GLU A 649 -14.90 5.32 29.02
CA GLU A 649 -14.46 6.72 28.92
C GLU A 649 -15.08 7.45 27.72
N LYS A 650 -15.29 6.75 26.60
CA LYS A 650 -16.03 7.31 25.46
C LYS A 650 -17.49 7.58 25.80
N GLN A 651 -18.12 6.68 26.56
CA GLN A 651 -19.49 6.86 27.02
C GLN A 651 -19.57 8.02 28.00
N ALA A 652 -18.61 8.14 28.93
CA ALA A 652 -18.53 9.23 29.88
C ALA A 652 -18.37 10.59 29.19
N LEU A 653 -17.44 10.75 28.23
CA LEU A 653 -17.33 11.99 27.43
C LEU A 653 -18.60 12.28 26.61
N ALA A 654 -19.26 11.26 26.05
CA ALA A 654 -20.53 11.45 25.34
C ALA A 654 -21.67 11.87 26.28
N THR A 655 -21.73 11.32 27.51
CA THR A 655 -22.67 11.74 28.55
C THR A 655 -22.37 13.16 29.03
N ARG A 656 -21.09 13.52 29.15
CA ARG A 656 -20.59 14.84 29.56
C ARG A 656 -20.92 15.92 28.52
N LEU A 657 -20.70 15.62 27.23
CA LEU A 657 -21.18 16.41 26.10
C LEU A 657 -22.70 16.63 26.17
N SER A 658 -23.46 15.56 26.44
CA SER A 658 -24.93 15.60 26.55
C SER A 658 -25.46 16.39 27.76
N ALA A 659 -24.61 16.69 28.75
CA ALA A 659 -24.99 17.34 30.00
C ALA A 659 -24.46 18.78 30.12
N GLY A 660 -23.22 19.04 29.67
CA GLY A 660 -22.57 20.36 29.72
C GLY A 660 -22.73 21.18 28.44
N GLY A 661 -22.99 20.53 27.29
CA GLY A 661 -23.07 21.21 25.99
C GLY A 661 -21.70 21.71 25.49
N GLU A 662 -21.75 22.64 24.54
CA GLU A 662 -20.57 23.17 23.82
C GLU A 662 -20.53 24.71 23.77
N THR A 663 -21.31 25.35 24.64
CA THR A 663 -21.45 26.82 24.69
C THR A 663 -20.34 27.45 25.54
N PHE A 664 -19.68 28.46 25.00
CA PHE A 664 -18.62 29.24 25.66
C PHE A 664 -18.55 30.65 25.06
N PRO A 665 -17.84 31.61 25.69
CA PRO A 665 -17.61 32.93 25.10
C PRO A 665 -17.03 32.84 23.68
N GLY A 666 -17.86 33.21 22.69
CA GLY A 666 -17.50 33.13 21.26
C GLY A 666 -17.79 31.79 20.56
N SER A 667 -18.54 30.85 21.15
CA SER A 667 -18.85 29.54 20.52
C SER A 667 -19.51 29.64 19.15
N GLU A 668 -20.27 30.71 18.91
CA GLU A 668 -21.00 30.98 17.66
C GLU A 668 -20.15 31.72 16.61
N HIS A 669 -18.97 32.24 16.97
CA HIS A 669 -18.12 32.94 16.02
C HIS A 669 -17.59 31.96 14.96
N ARG A 670 -17.52 32.45 13.72
CA ARG A 670 -16.96 31.80 12.54
C ARG A 670 -16.24 32.91 11.75
N PRO A 671 -14.90 32.88 11.58
CA PRO A 671 -14.19 33.84 10.74
C PRO A 671 -14.69 33.81 9.30
N ALA A 672 -14.65 34.95 8.60
CA ALA A 672 -15.05 35.04 7.20
C ALA A 672 -14.01 34.38 6.28
N ASP A 673 -12.72 34.57 6.58
CA ASP A 673 -11.59 33.85 6.00
C ASP A 673 -10.69 33.27 7.10
N ARG A 674 -10.73 31.95 7.28
CA ARG A 674 -9.83 31.25 8.21
C ARG A 674 -8.35 31.38 7.85
N LYS A 675 -7.99 31.76 6.61
CA LYS A 675 -6.61 32.06 6.25
C LYS A 675 -6.10 33.36 6.90
N ALA A 676 -6.98 34.34 7.14
CA ALA A 676 -6.64 35.70 7.60
C ALA A 676 -7.40 36.12 8.89
N TRP A 677 -7.74 35.16 9.75
CA TRP A 677 -8.64 35.40 10.88
C TRP A 677 -8.09 36.35 11.96
N MET A 678 -6.76 36.49 12.12
CA MET A 678 -6.21 37.43 13.10
C MET A 678 -6.37 38.89 12.61
N ALA A 679 -6.32 39.12 11.30
CA ALA A 679 -6.61 40.43 10.71
C ALA A 679 -8.06 40.88 10.97
N GLU A 680 -9.04 39.96 10.91
CA GLU A 680 -10.47 40.26 11.20
C GLU A 680 -10.70 40.81 12.63
N LEU A 681 -9.83 40.47 13.58
CA LEU A 681 -9.94 40.92 14.98
C LEU A 681 -9.27 42.28 15.25
N GLY A 682 -8.59 42.85 14.26
CA GLY A 682 -7.92 44.15 14.36
C GLY A 682 -6.51 44.03 14.98
N PRO A 683 -5.43 44.07 14.18
CA PRO A 683 -4.05 43.90 14.65
C PRO A 683 -3.62 44.92 15.72
N GLU A 684 -4.19 46.12 15.70
CA GLU A 684 -3.98 47.20 16.68
C GLU A 684 -4.60 46.90 18.06
N LYS A 685 -5.55 45.96 18.14
CA LYS A 685 -6.29 45.62 19.37
C LYS A 685 -5.87 44.27 19.93
N LEU A 686 -5.70 43.27 19.05
CA LEU A 686 -5.35 41.91 19.41
C LEU A 686 -3.92 41.86 20.00
N ARG A 687 -3.79 41.46 21.26
CA ARG A 687 -2.49 41.21 21.91
C ARG A 687 -2.14 39.72 21.90
N VAL A 688 -0.84 39.41 21.86
CA VAL A 688 -0.31 38.03 21.83
C VAL A 688 -0.85 37.16 22.98
N HIS A 689 -0.99 37.73 24.18
CA HIS A 689 -1.55 37.03 25.35
C HIS A 689 -3.06 36.75 25.27
N GLN A 690 -3.81 37.44 24.41
CA GLN A 690 -5.25 37.18 24.20
C GLN A 690 -5.49 36.02 23.24
N VAL A 691 -4.59 35.77 22.30
CA VAL A 691 -4.72 34.71 21.28
C VAL A 691 -4.82 33.33 21.93
N VAL A 692 -5.89 32.59 21.61
CA VAL A 692 -5.93 31.13 21.69
C VAL A 692 -5.46 30.59 20.35
N TRP A 693 -4.25 30.05 20.33
CA TRP A 693 -3.54 29.62 19.14
C TRP A 693 -3.99 28.21 18.73
N PRO A 694 -4.71 28.04 17.60
CA PRO A 694 -5.04 26.71 17.07
C PRO A 694 -3.75 26.04 16.57
N GLY A 695 -3.39 24.93 17.17
CA GLY A 695 -2.15 24.21 16.90
C GLY A 695 -2.34 22.84 16.25
N THR A 696 -1.24 22.31 15.75
CA THR A 696 -1.17 20.97 15.15
C THR A 696 -0.05 20.17 15.80
N HIS A 697 -0.34 18.94 16.19
CA HIS A 697 0.65 17.98 16.65
C HIS A 697 1.25 17.23 15.44
N ASP A 698 2.58 17.03 15.43
CA ASP A 698 3.39 16.45 14.36
C ASP A 698 2.96 16.89 12.95
N SER A 699 2.97 18.21 12.73
CA SER A 699 2.32 18.91 11.62
C SER A 699 2.73 18.39 10.24
N ALA A 700 4.01 18.11 10.05
CA ALA A 700 4.58 17.74 8.76
C ALA A 700 4.43 16.23 8.41
N THR A 701 3.62 15.46 9.15
CA THR A 701 3.44 14.01 8.93
C THR A 701 2.53 13.60 7.76
N ASN A 702 2.00 14.53 6.96
CA ASN A 702 1.07 14.22 5.87
C ASN A 702 1.57 13.23 4.80
N LYS A 703 2.89 13.15 4.61
CA LYS A 703 3.56 12.18 3.71
C LYS A 703 4.47 11.22 4.48
N ILE A 704 4.28 11.03 5.79
CA ILE A 704 5.12 10.17 6.63
C ILE A 704 5.04 8.70 6.20
N GLY A 705 6.19 8.03 6.09
CA GLY A 705 6.27 6.61 5.76
C GLY A 705 5.54 6.17 4.48
N ILE A 706 5.39 4.85 4.34
CA ILE A 706 4.78 4.19 3.19
C ILE A 706 3.25 4.20 3.36
N PRO A 707 2.46 4.61 2.34
CA PRO A 707 0.99 4.53 2.37
C PRO A 707 0.49 3.14 2.77
N PHE A 708 -0.53 3.07 3.62
CA PHE A 708 -1.15 1.85 4.15
C PHE A 708 -0.24 0.88 4.95
N VAL A 709 1.09 0.97 4.85
CA VAL A 709 2.04 0.08 5.54
C VAL A 709 2.56 0.70 6.84
N THR A 710 3.31 1.81 6.78
CA THR A 710 3.85 2.47 7.99
C THR A 710 3.14 3.77 8.33
N ARG A 711 2.60 4.49 7.33
CA ARG A 711 1.86 5.75 7.51
C ARG A 711 0.72 5.66 8.54
N PRO A 712 -0.13 4.60 8.60
CA PRO A 712 -1.22 4.54 9.56
C PRO A 712 -0.81 4.60 11.05
N PHE A 713 0.46 4.26 11.34
CA PHE A 713 1.01 4.19 12.70
C PHE A 713 1.76 5.45 13.14
N ALA A 714 1.96 6.43 12.25
CA ALA A 714 2.72 7.66 12.54
C ALA A 714 2.15 8.95 11.94
N GLN A 715 1.07 8.86 11.15
CA GLN A 715 0.42 10.03 10.55
C GLN A 715 -0.49 10.74 11.56
N CYS A 716 -0.13 11.98 11.90
CA CYS A 716 -0.89 12.86 12.79
C CYS A 716 -1.68 13.93 12.02
N GLN A 717 -1.19 14.38 10.85
CA GLN A 717 -1.93 15.27 9.95
C GLN A 717 -2.14 14.66 8.55
N SER A 718 -3.19 15.08 7.85
CA SER A 718 -3.43 14.74 6.44
C SER A 718 -3.16 15.88 5.45
N LEU A 719 -3.17 17.12 5.93
CA LEU A 719 -2.93 18.35 5.16
C LEU A 719 -1.43 18.70 5.14
N SER A 720 -0.93 19.37 4.10
CA SER A 720 0.39 20.06 4.15
C SER A 720 0.43 21.16 5.19
N VAL A 721 1.61 21.68 5.52
CA VAL A 721 1.73 22.76 6.50
C VAL A 721 1.08 24.03 5.96
N TYR A 722 1.23 24.33 4.66
CA TYR A 722 0.51 25.41 4.01
C TYR A 722 -1.02 25.23 4.12
N GLU A 723 -1.55 24.02 3.86
CA GLU A 723 -2.99 23.75 4.00
C GLU A 723 -3.48 23.83 5.45
N GLN A 724 -2.65 23.49 6.45
CA GLN A 724 -2.97 23.68 7.88
C GLN A 724 -3.05 25.17 8.24
N LEU A 725 -2.06 25.97 7.82
CA LEU A 725 -2.05 27.42 8.03
C LEU A 725 -3.24 28.10 7.31
N ALA A 726 -3.59 27.66 6.10
CA ALA A 726 -4.75 28.14 5.35
C ALA A 726 -6.10 27.66 5.92
N THR A 727 -6.13 26.52 6.62
CA THR A 727 -7.29 26.10 7.44
C THR A 727 -7.43 26.96 8.70
N GLY A 728 -6.36 27.67 9.09
CA GLY A 728 -6.33 28.66 10.16
C GLY A 728 -5.43 28.31 11.35
N ALA A 729 -4.65 27.23 11.26
CA ALA A 729 -3.64 26.89 12.27
C ALA A 729 -2.61 28.02 12.43
N ARG A 730 -2.16 28.27 13.66
CA ARG A 730 -1.11 29.24 13.99
C ARG A 730 0.03 28.65 14.83
N VAL A 731 -0.06 27.38 15.24
CA VAL A 731 1.09 26.62 15.80
C VAL A 731 1.37 25.35 14.98
N ILE A 732 2.62 25.22 14.54
CA ILE A 732 3.13 24.10 13.74
C ILE A 732 4.27 23.42 14.52
N ASP A 733 4.15 22.11 14.80
CA ASP A 733 5.17 21.28 15.47
C ASP A 733 5.88 20.39 14.45
N VAL A 734 7.19 20.59 14.30
CA VAL A 734 8.03 19.89 13.31
C VAL A 734 9.15 19.16 14.00
N ARG A 735 9.24 17.84 13.78
CA ARG A 735 10.37 17.04 14.27
C ARG A 735 11.36 16.72 13.16
N VAL A 736 12.64 16.84 13.45
CA VAL A 736 13.74 16.63 12.48
C VAL A 736 14.80 15.64 12.97
N GLN A 737 15.51 15.04 12.02
CA GLN A 737 16.71 14.22 12.20
C GLN A 737 17.94 14.86 11.51
N GLU A 738 19.12 14.29 11.74
CA GLU A 738 20.44 14.86 11.40
C GLU A 738 20.60 15.37 9.95
N GLU A 739 20.00 14.73 8.94
CA GLU A 739 20.06 15.19 7.54
C GLU A 739 18.98 16.22 7.19
N ARG A 740 18.43 16.92 8.20
CA ARG A 740 17.34 17.93 8.09
C ARG A 740 16.02 17.40 7.51
N ARG A 741 15.82 16.08 7.53
CA ARG A 741 14.55 15.46 7.14
C ARG A 741 13.52 15.61 8.25
N VAL A 742 12.27 15.85 7.89
CA VAL A 742 11.13 15.70 8.81
C VAL A 742 10.98 14.22 9.16
N CYS A 743 10.74 13.91 10.43
CA CYS A 743 10.54 12.54 10.91
C CYS A 743 9.42 12.45 11.98
N HIS A 744 9.02 11.22 12.30
CA HIS A 744 8.28 10.87 13.51
C HIS A 744 8.76 9.47 13.94
N GLY A 745 9.43 9.41 15.09
CA GLY A 745 10.23 8.26 15.52
C GLY A 745 11.24 7.86 14.44
N VAL A 746 11.27 6.57 14.10
CA VAL A 746 12.18 6.00 13.08
C VAL A 746 11.72 6.21 11.63
N LEU A 747 10.63 6.94 11.38
CA LEU A 747 10.10 7.17 10.03
C LEU A 747 10.40 8.59 9.57
N ALA A 748 11.14 8.72 8.46
CA ALA A 748 11.38 10.00 7.79
C ALA A 748 10.31 10.30 6.71
N THR A 749 10.24 11.57 6.29
CA THR A 749 9.55 12.02 5.08
C THR A 749 10.40 13.02 4.29
N TYR A 750 9.85 14.12 3.80
CA TYR A 750 10.53 15.16 3.03
C TYR A 750 11.49 16.03 3.86
N SER A 751 12.30 16.87 3.20
CA SER A 751 13.19 17.84 3.85
C SER A 751 12.41 18.94 4.56
N VAL A 752 12.91 19.43 5.69
CA VAL A 752 12.31 20.55 6.44
C VAL A 752 12.16 21.81 5.58
N ASP A 753 12.99 21.99 4.55
CA ASP A 753 12.94 23.09 3.57
C ASP A 753 11.54 23.26 2.95
N VAL A 754 10.79 22.16 2.78
CA VAL A 754 9.40 22.19 2.28
C VAL A 754 8.46 22.85 3.29
N VAL A 755 8.68 22.62 4.59
CA VAL A 755 7.92 23.26 5.68
C VAL A 755 8.28 24.74 5.77
N LEU A 756 9.57 25.08 5.65
CA LEU A 756 10.02 26.47 5.65
C LEU A 756 9.46 27.24 4.43
N ALA A 757 9.36 26.58 3.26
CA ALA A 757 8.72 27.14 2.07
C ALA A 757 7.20 27.31 2.25
N ASP A 758 6.49 26.33 2.81
CA ASP A 758 5.06 26.41 3.14
C ASP A 758 4.75 27.59 4.09
N VAL A 759 5.56 27.79 5.13
CA VAL A 759 5.45 28.91 6.09
C VAL A 759 5.76 30.26 5.42
N LYS A 760 6.88 30.37 4.68
CA LYS A 760 7.22 31.59 3.91
C LYS A 760 6.10 31.98 2.95
N ARG A 761 5.53 31.00 2.23
CA ARG A 761 4.43 31.21 1.31
C ARG A 761 3.19 31.73 2.02
N PHE A 762 2.81 31.15 3.16
CA PHE A 762 1.67 31.63 3.94
C PHE A 762 1.87 33.08 4.41
N LEU A 763 3.06 33.42 4.91
CA LEU A 763 3.41 34.79 5.33
C LEU A 763 3.48 35.77 4.14
N GLY A 764 3.83 35.30 2.94
CA GLY A 764 3.80 36.11 1.71
C GLY A 764 2.41 36.31 1.11
N GLU A 765 1.44 35.46 1.46
CA GLU A 765 0.04 35.57 1.00
C GLU A 765 -0.94 36.01 2.12
N THR A 766 -0.42 36.64 3.19
CA THR A 766 -1.18 37.23 4.31
C THR A 766 -0.45 38.46 4.85
N GLU A 767 -1.14 39.36 5.55
CA GLU A 767 -0.54 40.62 6.06
C GLU A 767 -0.27 40.57 7.57
N SER A 768 -1.27 40.23 8.38
CA SER A 768 -1.20 40.37 9.86
C SER A 768 -1.04 39.04 10.62
N GLU A 769 -1.07 37.89 9.95
CA GLU A 769 -1.08 36.60 10.62
C GLU A 769 0.29 36.26 11.22
N VAL A 770 0.32 35.96 12.52
CA VAL A 770 1.54 35.54 13.25
C VAL A 770 1.52 34.03 13.43
N VAL A 771 2.67 33.37 13.24
CA VAL A 771 2.82 31.92 13.34
C VAL A 771 3.86 31.57 14.41
N ILE A 772 3.56 30.54 15.20
CA ILE A 772 4.53 29.86 16.07
C ILE A 772 4.99 28.59 15.34
N LEU A 773 6.26 28.56 14.96
CA LEU A 773 6.90 27.39 14.34
C LEU A 773 7.82 26.73 15.37
N GLU A 774 7.34 25.66 15.97
CA GLU A 774 8.17 24.78 16.80
C GLU A 774 8.94 23.81 15.90
N VAL A 775 10.27 23.78 16.06
CA VAL A 775 11.12 22.76 15.47
C VAL A 775 11.93 22.09 16.56
N ARG A 776 11.89 20.76 16.62
CA ARG A 776 12.58 19.95 17.64
C ARG A 776 13.34 18.78 17.00
N THR A 777 14.48 18.41 17.55
CA THR A 777 15.15 17.14 17.16
C THR A 777 14.37 15.97 17.75
N GLU A 778 14.04 14.97 16.94
CA GLU A 778 13.23 13.82 17.37
C GLU A 778 13.99 12.93 18.38
N PHE A 779 13.25 12.29 19.28
CA PHE A 779 13.85 11.38 20.25
C PHE A 779 14.50 10.17 19.56
N GLY A 780 15.77 9.93 19.88
CA GLY A 780 16.60 8.88 19.27
C GLY A 780 17.47 9.35 18.11
N HIS A 781 17.26 10.58 17.60
CA HIS A 781 18.08 11.20 16.56
C HIS A 781 19.01 12.27 17.10
N ASP A 782 20.03 12.62 16.32
CA ASP A 782 20.95 13.72 16.59
C ASP A 782 20.52 15.01 15.89
N ASP A 783 21.01 16.15 16.41
CA ASP A 783 20.68 17.47 15.87
C ASP A 783 21.30 17.65 14.47
N PRO A 784 20.61 18.33 13.52
CA PRO A 784 21.23 18.64 12.25
C PRO A 784 22.41 19.63 12.43
N PRO A 785 23.54 19.47 11.70
CA PRO A 785 24.68 20.38 11.82
C PRO A 785 24.31 21.85 11.57
N GLU A 786 24.79 22.74 12.44
CA GLU A 786 24.52 24.19 12.46
C GLU A 786 23.04 24.61 12.35
N PHE A 787 22.08 23.74 12.72
CA PHE A 787 20.68 23.94 12.34
C PHE A 787 20.02 25.24 12.86
N GLY A 788 20.42 25.74 14.03
CA GLY A 788 19.95 27.04 14.52
C GLY A 788 20.33 28.21 13.59
N LYS A 789 21.58 28.22 13.11
CA LYS A 789 22.04 29.21 12.12
C LYS A 789 21.29 29.03 10.79
N TYR A 790 21.10 27.80 10.33
CA TYR A 790 20.31 27.50 9.13
C TYR A 790 18.85 28.00 9.23
N LEU A 791 18.19 27.83 10.38
CA LEU A 791 16.84 28.38 10.60
C LEU A 791 16.83 29.91 10.54
N VAL A 792 17.83 30.59 11.10
CA VAL A 792 17.95 32.07 11.04
C VAL A 792 18.21 32.54 9.61
N GLU A 793 19.13 31.91 8.89
CA GLU A 793 19.43 32.21 7.48
C GLU A 793 18.20 32.00 6.58
N GLN A 794 17.38 30.98 6.85
CA GLN A 794 16.16 30.74 6.10
C GLN A 794 15.03 31.71 6.45
N LEU A 795 14.75 31.94 7.73
CA LEU A 795 13.54 32.63 8.17
C LEU A 795 13.74 34.15 8.29
N GLY A 796 14.98 34.60 8.49
CA GLY A 796 15.44 35.97 8.27
C GLY A 796 14.57 37.05 8.92
N GLU A 797 14.16 38.03 8.11
CA GLU A 797 13.41 39.22 8.54
C GLU A 797 12.03 38.93 9.13
N HIS A 798 11.46 37.73 8.91
CA HIS A 798 10.16 37.36 9.49
C HIS A 798 10.25 37.00 10.98
N LEU A 799 11.45 36.68 11.49
CA LEU A 799 11.65 36.23 12.86
C LEU A 799 11.37 37.33 13.89
N ILE A 800 10.51 37.00 14.86
CA ILE A 800 10.33 37.76 16.10
C ILE A 800 11.39 37.24 17.10
N PRO A 801 12.38 38.03 17.54
CA PRO A 801 13.41 37.58 18.49
C PRO A 801 12.84 37.19 19.85
N GLN A 802 13.61 36.46 20.67
CA GLN A 802 13.21 36.02 22.00
C GLN A 802 13.14 37.22 22.98
N ASP A 803 11.92 37.75 23.15
CA ASP A 803 11.60 38.93 23.99
C ASP A 803 10.33 38.67 24.82
N GLU A 804 10.45 38.80 26.15
CA GLU A 804 9.36 38.58 27.10
C GLU A 804 8.28 39.67 27.10
N ALA A 805 8.53 40.83 26.49
CA ALA A 805 7.50 41.84 26.26
C ALA A 805 6.54 41.45 25.13
N VAL A 806 6.90 40.50 24.24
CA VAL A 806 6.07 40.08 23.10
C VAL A 806 4.67 39.63 23.53
N PHE A 807 4.51 38.97 24.68
CA PHE A 807 3.20 38.58 25.20
C PHE A 807 2.24 39.76 25.38
N HIS A 808 2.75 40.94 25.76
CA HIS A 808 1.95 42.14 25.98
C HIS A 808 1.75 43.00 24.73
N LYS A 809 2.53 42.78 23.67
CA LYS A 809 2.44 43.54 22.42
C LYS A 809 1.16 43.23 21.65
N THR A 810 0.65 44.23 20.93
CA THR A 810 -0.37 44.03 19.88
C THR A 810 0.27 43.30 18.70
N ILE A 811 -0.55 42.72 17.81
CA ILE A 811 -0.04 42.14 16.56
C ILE A 811 0.61 43.22 15.69
N ALA A 812 0.06 44.44 15.64
CA ALA A 812 0.64 45.57 14.92
C ALA A 812 2.04 45.95 15.45
N GLU A 813 2.26 45.93 16.77
CA GLU A 813 3.57 46.19 17.42
C GLU A 813 4.65 45.13 17.10
N LEU A 814 4.30 44.02 16.44
CA LEU A 814 5.25 43.02 15.95
C LEU A 814 5.61 43.21 14.46
N LEU A 815 4.72 43.80 13.66
CA LEU A 815 4.89 43.89 12.21
C LEU A 815 6.15 44.70 11.84
N PRO A 816 6.91 44.30 10.78
CA PRO A 816 6.60 43.23 9.82
C PRO A 816 6.99 41.81 10.28
N ARG A 817 7.55 41.63 11.49
CA ARG A 817 7.97 40.33 12.01
C ARG A 817 6.76 39.52 12.47
N ARG A 818 6.68 38.27 12.03
CA ARG A 818 5.45 37.44 12.13
C ARG A 818 5.70 35.97 12.46
N LEU A 819 6.94 35.58 12.74
CA LEU A 819 7.30 34.18 13.01
C LEU A 819 8.04 34.05 14.34
N ILE A 820 7.39 33.43 15.32
CA ILE A 820 8.03 32.97 16.55
C ILE A 820 8.56 31.56 16.27
N CYS A 821 9.86 31.43 15.99
CA CYS A 821 10.48 30.12 15.76
C CYS A 821 11.09 29.58 17.05
N VAL A 822 10.51 28.51 17.60
CA VAL A 822 11.01 27.84 18.81
C VAL A 822 11.91 26.67 18.40
N TRP A 823 13.21 26.75 18.70
CA TRP A 823 14.18 25.69 18.40
C TRP A 823 14.51 24.88 19.67
N LYS A 824 14.28 23.57 19.59
CA LYS A 824 14.51 22.61 20.69
C LYS A 824 15.55 21.54 20.28
N PRO A 825 16.86 21.86 20.34
CA PRO A 825 17.94 20.89 20.13
C PRO A 825 18.02 19.86 21.26
N ARG A 826 18.70 18.73 21.00
CA ARG A 826 19.00 17.66 21.98
C ARG A 826 20.45 17.65 22.47
N LYS A 827 21.41 18.10 21.65
CA LYS A 827 22.86 18.11 21.95
C LYS A 827 23.48 19.51 21.82
N SER A 828 22.98 20.30 20.88
CA SER A 828 23.44 21.66 20.60
C SER A 828 23.01 22.62 21.71
N PRO A 829 23.73 23.74 21.93
CA PRO A 829 23.26 24.79 22.82
C PRO A 829 21.86 25.28 22.44
N ALA A 830 21.00 25.45 23.44
CA ALA A 830 19.70 26.10 23.26
C ALA A 830 19.89 27.60 22.97
N PRO A 831 18.96 28.25 22.22
CA PRO A 831 18.98 29.69 22.01
C PRO A 831 18.99 30.49 23.33
N LYS A 832 19.56 31.71 23.29
CA LYS A 832 19.67 32.61 24.44
C LYS A 832 18.65 33.75 24.39
N PRO A 833 18.32 34.39 25.53
CA PRO A 833 17.56 35.64 25.55
C PRO A 833 18.11 36.70 24.59
N GLY A 834 17.23 37.30 23.79
CA GLY A 834 17.58 38.27 22.74
C GLY A 834 18.01 37.68 21.39
N GLU A 835 18.23 36.36 21.27
CA GLU A 835 18.56 35.74 19.97
C GLU A 835 17.31 35.65 19.04
N PRO A 836 17.48 35.50 17.71
CA PRO A 836 16.37 35.43 16.76
C PRO A 836 15.49 34.17 16.88
N LEU A 837 15.96 33.13 17.56
CA LEU A 837 15.23 31.89 17.84
C LEU A 837 14.85 31.82 19.31
N TRP A 838 13.69 31.25 19.59
CA TRP A 838 13.17 31.05 20.93
C TRP A 838 13.60 29.69 21.48
N SER A 839 14.04 29.67 22.72
CA SER A 839 14.45 28.46 23.44
C SER A 839 13.27 27.62 23.92
N SER A 840 13.55 26.35 24.22
CA SER A 840 12.55 25.37 24.67
C SER A 840 11.73 25.80 25.89
N GLY A 841 12.28 26.66 26.75
CA GLY A 841 11.60 27.18 27.94
C GLY A 841 10.36 28.04 27.66
N TYR A 842 10.19 28.55 26.43
CA TYR A 842 9.08 29.43 26.06
C TYR A 842 7.86 28.72 25.45
N LEU A 843 7.91 27.41 25.22
CA LEU A 843 6.75 26.64 24.77
C LEU A 843 6.70 25.30 25.50
N LYS A 844 5.86 25.23 26.54
CA LYS A 844 5.77 24.10 27.49
C LYS A 844 4.45 23.36 27.34
N ASP A 845 4.48 22.05 27.58
CA ASP A 845 3.33 21.15 27.66
C ASP A 845 3.45 20.24 28.90
N ASN A 846 2.31 19.76 29.39
CA ASN A 846 2.26 18.62 30.33
C ASN A 846 1.66 17.42 29.60
N TRP A 847 2.42 16.89 28.64
CA TRP A 847 1.99 15.75 27.86
C TRP A 847 1.88 14.47 28.71
N ILE A 848 0.92 13.62 28.37
CA ILE A 848 0.79 12.27 28.92
C ILE A 848 0.56 11.26 27.80
N ASP A 849 1.24 10.12 27.92
CA ASP A 849 1.15 9.01 26.99
C ASP A 849 -0.07 8.15 27.32
N THR A 850 -1.15 8.30 26.56
CA THR A 850 -2.37 7.52 26.77
C THR A 850 -3.28 7.49 25.56
N ASP A 851 -3.98 6.38 25.34
CA ASP A 851 -5.04 6.19 24.35
C ASP A 851 -6.46 6.42 24.94
N LEU A 852 -6.54 6.77 26.22
CA LEU A 852 -7.74 6.93 27.02
C LEU A 852 -8.26 8.38 26.95
N PRO A 853 -9.43 8.63 26.33
CA PRO A 853 -9.85 9.98 25.96
C PRO A 853 -10.35 10.82 27.14
N GLU A 854 -11.03 10.24 28.13
CA GLU A 854 -11.48 10.97 29.32
C GLU A 854 -10.30 11.20 30.28
N THR A 855 -9.44 10.18 30.44
CA THR A 855 -8.18 10.32 31.19
C THR A 855 -7.32 11.46 30.62
N LYS A 856 -7.20 11.58 29.29
CA LYS A 856 -6.51 12.71 28.65
C LYS A 856 -7.24 14.03 28.83
N PHE A 857 -8.57 14.05 28.68
CA PHE A 857 -9.40 15.25 28.85
C PHE A 857 -9.25 15.85 30.26
N GLU A 858 -9.47 15.06 31.32
CA GLU A 858 -9.35 15.55 32.71
C GLU A 858 -7.89 15.90 33.06
N SER A 859 -6.91 15.18 32.52
CA SER A 859 -5.49 15.53 32.70
C SER A 859 -5.16 16.89 32.05
N ASN A 860 -5.66 17.15 30.83
CA ASN A 860 -5.52 18.43 30.16
C ASN A 860 -6.17 19.56 30.97
N VAL A 861 -7.38 19.36 31.51
CA VAL A 861 -8.05 20.34 32.38
C VAL A 861 -7.23 20.58 33.67
N LYS A 862 -6.75 19.51 34.31
CA LYS A 862 -5.96 19.59 35.54
C LYS A 862 -4.65 20.37 35.33
N PHE A 863 -3.81 19.96 34.38
CA PHE A 863 -2.51 20.60 34.18
C PHE A 863 -2.65 22.05 33.67
N LEU A 864 -3.73 22.37 32.94
CA LEU A 864 -4.08 23.75 32.62
C LEU A 864 -4.44 24.56 33.88
N GLY A 865 -5.21 23.95 34.80
CA GLY A 865 -5.55 24.53 36.10
C GLY A 865 -4.34 24.85 36.98
N GLU A 866 -3.28 24.05 36.89
CA GLU A 866 -1.99 24.24 37.59
C GLU A 866 -1.15 25.41 37.05
N GLN A 867 -1.45 25.95 35.85
CA GLN A 867 -0.72 27.09 35.29
C GLN A 867 -1.16 28.45 35.92
N PRO A 868 -0.31 29.49 35.89
CA PRO A 868 -0.76 30.87 36.10
C PRO A 868 -1.67 31.35 34.94
N PRO A 869 -2.47 32.42 35.13
CA PRO A 869 -3.17 33.13 34.05
C PRO A 869 -2.25 33.50 32.89
N VAL A 870 -2.78 33.60 31.66
CA VAL A 870 -1.93 33.94 30.49
C VAL A 870 -1.34 35.35 30.59
N ALA A 871 -2.00 36.29 31.28
CA ALA A 871 -1.49 37.63 31.51
C ALA A 871 -0.20 37.67 32.37
N ASP A 872 -0.05 36.73 33.32
CA ASP A 872 1.11 36.65 34.21
C ASP A 872 2.24 35.77 33.64
N ARG A 873 2.01 35.13 32.49
CA ARG A 873 2.84 34.04 31.97
C ARG A 873 3.84 34.52 30.92
N ARG A 874 5.13 34.25 31.15
CA ARG A 874 6.25 34.57 30.24
C ARG A 874 6.60 33.45 29.23
N PHE A 875 5.69 32.50 29.02
CA PHE A 875 5.87 31.37 28.11
C PHE A 875 4.52 30.94 27.53
N PHE A 876 4.51 30.35 26.34
CA PHE A 876 3.34 29.69 25.77
C PHE A 876 3.11 28.34 26.47
N TYR A 877 1.86 28.06 26.85
CA TYR A 877 1.45 26.75 27.36
C TYR A 877 0.56 26.01 26.36
N ARG A 878 0.92 24.76 26.07
CA ARG A 878 0.30 23.89 25.07
C ARG A 878 -0.54 22.79 25.72
N VAL A 879 -1.83 22.80 25.41
CA VAL A 879 -2.78 21.73 25.69
C VAL A 879 -2.99 20.92 24.41
N GLU A 880 -2.92 19.59 24.50
CA GLU A 880 -3.04 18.72 23.33
C GLU A 880 -4.31 17.86 23.35
N ASN A 881 -5.22 18.16 22.43
CA ASN A 881 -6.40 17.35 22.11
C ASN A 881 -6.01 16.19 21.15
N THR A 882 -5.09 15.33 21.60
CA THR A 882 -4.79 14.03 20.95
C THR A 882 -4.50 12.95 21.99
N VAL A 883 -4.66 11.69 21.57
CA VAL A 883 -4.38 10.49 22.38
C VAL A 883 -3.55 9.48 21.56
N THR A 884 -2.54 8.91 22.22
CA THR A 884 -1.43 8.17 21.63
C THR A 884 -1.72 6.66 21.56
N PRO A 885 -1.51 5.96 20.44
CA PRO A 885 -1.68 4.51 20.36
C PRO A 885 -0.74 3.74 21.31
N GLN A 886 -1.31 3.18 22.38
CA GLN A 886 -0.54 2.40 23.35
C GLN A 886 -0.21 0.99 22.83
N ALA A 887 0.98 0.49 23.13
CA ALA A 887 1.41 -0.86 22.77
C ALA A 887 0.56 -1.99 23.40
N ASP A 888 -0.21 -1.68 24.45
CA ASP A 888 -1.21 -2.58 25.03
C ASP A 888 -2.61 -2.45 24.41
N ASN A 889 -2.80 -1.64 23.36
CA ASN A 889 -4.04 -1.57 22.60
C ASN A 889 -3.94 -2.33 21.26
N PRO A 890 -4.92 -3.17 20.88
CA PRO A 890 -4.93 -3.84 19.58
C PRO A 890 -5.21 -2.91 18.39
N VAL A 891 -5.49 -1.63 18.63
CA VAL A 891 -5.63 -0.57 17.62
C VAL A 891 -4.44 0.38 17.74
N LEU A 892 -3.38 0.08 16.98
CA LEU A 892 -2.11 0.83 17.00
C LEU A 892 -2.06 2.00 16.00
N CYS A 893 -3.06 2.15 15.13
CA CYS A 893 -3.07 3.24 14.14
C CYS A 893 -3.47 4.58 14.79
N VAL A 894 -2.80 5.67 14.46
CA VAL A 894 -3.02 7.01 15.06
C VAL A 894 -4.45 7.49 14.81
N ARG A 895 -4.90 7.53 13.56
CA ARG A 895 -6.20 8.14 13.19
C ARG A 895 -7.41 7.51 13.91
N PRO A 896 -7.54 6.17 14.07
CA PRO A 896 -8.60 5.57 14.90
C PRO A 896 -8.45 5.77 16.43
N VAL A 897 -7.25 6.15 16.92
CA VAL A 897 -7.01 6.43 18.34
C VAL A 897 -7.28 7.89 18.66
N THR A 898 -6.70 8.85 17.95
CA THR A 898 -6.92 10.28 18.23
C THR A 898 -8.39 10.71 18.03
N ARG A 899 -9.11 10.08 17.09
CA ARG A 899 -10.58 10.19 16.92
C ARG A 899 -11.42 9.85 18.16
N ARG A 900 -10.83 9.31 19.24
CA ARG A 900 -11.51 9.07 20.52
C ARG A 900 -11.71 10.36 21.32
N ILE A 901 -10.86 11.38 21.13
CA ILE A 901 -10.93 12.68 21.83
C ILE A 901 -11.19 13.87 20.87
N HIS A 902 -10.71 13.79 19.63
CA HIS A 902 -10.78 14.84 18.59
C HIS A 902 -12.07 15.66 18.60
N GLY A 903 -13.23 15.00 18.50
CA GLY A 903 -14.56 15.63 18.46
C GLY A 903 -15.10 16.24 19.76
N TYR A 904 -14.29 16.35 20.82
CA TYR A 904 -14.68 16.99 22.10
C TYR A 904 -13.97 18.33 22.34
N ALA A 905 -13.40 18.94 21.30
CA ALA A 905 -12.67 20.20 21.42
C ALA A 905 -13.53 21.37 21.94
N ARG A 906 -14.79 21.50 21.48
CA ARG A 906 -15.72 22.54 21.97
C ARG A 906 -16.14 22.29 23.42
N LEU A 907 -16.47 21.04 23.76
CA LEU A 907 -16.74 20.61 25.15
C LEU A 907 -15.56 20.92 26.08
N PHE A 908 -14.32 20.69 25.65
CA PHE A 908 -13.12 21.01 26.45
C PHE A 908 -13.05 22.50 26.77
N ILE A 909 -13.27 23.36 25.77
CA ILE A 909 -13.29 24.82 25.95
C ILE A 909 -14.46 25.23 26.86
N ALA A 910 -15.68 24.73 26.63
CA ALA A 910 -16.85 24.99 27.47
C ALA A 910 -16.61 24.64 28.94
N GLU A 911 -16.00 23.48 29.22
CA GLU A 911 -15.71 23.07 30.59
C GLU A 911 -14.56 23.87 31.23
N VAL A 912 -13.52 24.22 30.45
CA VAL A 912 -12.44 25.11 30.90
C VAL A 912 -12.98 26.48 31.31
N PHE A 913 -13.96 27.03 30.58
CA PHE A 913 -14.68 28.24 31.00
C PHE A 913 -15.57 28.00 32.23
N ALA A 914 -16.36 26.93 32.26
CA ALA A 914 -17.23 26.60 33.40
C ALA A 914 -16.46 26.32 34.72
N LYS A 915 -15.21 25.85 34.64
CA LYS A 915 -14.29 25.67 35.76
C LYS A 915 -13.50 26.94 36.14
N GLY A 916 -13.70 28.07 35.45
CA GLY A 916 -12.99 29.32 35.72
C GLY A 916 -11.51 29.29 35.33
N LEU A 917 -11.16 28.56 34.27
CA LEU A 917 -9.80 28.38 33.74
C LEU A 917 -9.64 28.97 32.33
N GLY A 918 -10.65 29.69 31.83
CA GLY A 918 -10.71 30.27 30.48
C GLY A 918 -9.60 31.28 30.20
N ASP A 919 -9.08 31.95 31.23
CA ASP A 919 -7.94 32.87 31.23
C ASP A 919 -6.58 32.17 31.06
N LYS A 920 -6.52 30.84 31.29
CA LYS A 920 -5.27 30.05 31.27
C LYS A 920 -4.97 29.42 29.91
N LEU A 921 -6.00 29.18 29.10
CA LEU A 921 -5.89 28.51 27.79
C LEU A 921 -5.10 29.40 26.81
N GLN A 922 -4.12 28.84 26.09
CA GLN A 922 -3.25 29.62 25.22
C GLN A 922 -2.96 28.91 23.90
N VAL A 923 -2.15 27.84 23.89
CA VAL A 923 -2.00 27.00 22.70
C VAL A 923 -2.88 25.76 22.87
N PHE A 924 -3.74 25.49 21.90
CA PHE A 924 -4.59 24.29 21.87
C PHE A 924 -4.35 23.53 20.57
N SER A 925 -3.72 22.36 20.65
CA SER A 925 -3.27 21.59 19.49
C SER A 925 -4.07 20.30 19.27
N THR A 926 -4.21 19.83 18.03
CA THR A 926 -4.84 18.53 17.73
C THR A 926 -4.19 17.79 16.56
N ASP A 927 -4.47 16.49 16.45
CA ASP A 927 -4.20 15.70 15.24
C ASP A 927 -5.36 15.90 14.24
N PHE A 928 -5.08 15.82 12.94
CA PHE A 928 -6.06 15.98 11.86
C PHE A 928 -6.95 17.22 12.03
N ILE A 929 -6.33 18.41 12.12
CA ILE A 929 -7.04 19.67 12.30
C ILE A 929 -8.13 19.91 11.24
N ASP A 930 -9.25 20.47 11.66
CA ASP A 930 -10.35 20.92 10.82
C ASP A 930 -10.77 22.36 11.14
N GLY A 931 -11.73 22.88 10.36
CA GLY A 931 -12.19 24.25 10.49
C GLY A 931 -12.95 24.55 11.79
N ASP A 932 -13.68 23.59 12.36
CA ASP A 932 -14.50 23.85 13.56
C ASP A 932 -13.62 23.95 14.82
N PHE A 933 -12.53 23.18 14.88
CA PHE A 933 -11.47 23.34 15.88
C PHE A 933 -10.82 24.75 15.82
N VAL A 934 -10.53 25.25 14.61
CA VAL A 934 -10.02 26.61 14.39
C VAL A 934 -11.05 27.65 14.82
N ASP A 935 -12.31 27.48 14.41
CA ASP A 935 -13.41 28.37 14.75
C ASP A 935 -13.61 28.52 16.26
N ALA A 936 -13.42 27.43 17.02
CA ALA A 936 -13.48 27.47 18.48
C ALA A 936 -12.37 28.34 19.08
N CYS A 937 -11.13 28.19 18.60
CA CYS A 937 -9.97 28.96 19.08
C CYS A 937 -10.06 30.44 18.68
N ALA A 938 -10.47 30.72 17.44
CA ALA A 938 -10.72 32.08 16.97
C ALA A 938 -11.89 32.74 17.73
N GLY A 939 -12.94 31.98 18.06
CA GLY A 939 -14.08 32.44 18.85
C GLY A 939 -13.70 32.89 20.26
N VAL A 940 -12.93 32.09 21.00
CA VAL A 940 -12.42 32.49 22.32
C VAL A 940 -11.48 33.70 22.20
N THR A 941 -10.63 33.74 21.17
CA THR A 941 -9.74 34.89 20.92
C THR A 941 -10.55 36.17 20.68
N LYS A 942 -11.60 36.11 19.86
CA LYS A 942 -12.51 37.23 19.64
C LYS A 942 -13.18 37.68 20.93
N ALA A 943 -13.73 36.75 21.71
CA ALA A 943 -14.42 37.09 22.96
C ALA A 943 -13.48 37.77 23.98
N ARG A 944 -12.19 37.41 24.01
CA ARG A 944 -11.15 38.10 24.82
C ARG A 944 -10.79 39.50 24.30
N VAL A 945 -10.90 39.76 23.00
CA VAL A 945 -10.72 41.11 22.42
C VAL A 945 -11.95 41.99 22.67
N ASP A 946 -13.14 41.41 22.59
CA ASP A 946 -14.42 42.09 22.86
C ASP A 946 -14.70 42.30 24.36
N GLY A 947 -13.91 41.69 25.26
CA GLY A 947 -14.07 41.81 26.72
C GLY A 947 -15.19 40.93 27.32
N ALA A 948 -15.54 39.84 26.64
CA ALA A 948 -16.65 38.93 26.97
C ALA A 948 -16.22 37.53 27.47
N ALA A 949 -14.91 37.30 27.67
CA ALA A 949 -14.29 36.02 28.06
C ALA A 949 -13.25 36.20 29.16
#